data_AF-A0A953H500-F1
#
_entry.id   AF-A0A953H500-F1
#
_cell.length_a   1.000
_cell.length_b   1.000
_cell.length_c   1.000
_cell.angle_alpha   90.00
_cell.angle_beta   90.00
_cell.angle_gamma   90.00
#
_symmetry.space_group_name_H-M   'P 1'
#
loop_
_entity.id
_entity.type
_entity.pdbx_description
1 polymer ?
#
loop_
_entity_poly.entity_id
_entity_poly.type
_entity_poly.pdbx_seq_one_letter_code
_entity_poly.pdbx_strand_id
1 'polypeptide(L)'
;MKICWRGTLLVAAMLLMFGAPRRGAAHTGEMAFLDHLYDSHVKNSLSPGATKATTDTAVVREMGSLFGLVQTKTGRTLLPTGTTCDFAEIADGKLTVGFTFPASLKAGDLTEVNLENVGAVLTHYFVNLYGVYEVKAVGRFATAKMDAGFVGMEKLVTPAPALPPETKAADGVPGPEYQKLYRQLQSQAAAEPGKAFAGQGPISTSGQPAGVLSGRTVFFGAGHGWTCNDTGNGGDGSWFTQRPFLLSMCEDYGNIDQVNFFATLLFNAGATVVCSRPLGYQTNEVVLDNEDSAVTYTPAKASWTLSGTDTDNYGDSSSNNMRYISTAASETATATYTPNIPEAGFYPVYCFANASSNRTSGQLYKVRHTGGETQVRINHRRVGRGWIWLGNYYFNAGSNSGTGSVQISNLEPPAGTAGYVIADAIRFGNGMGSITRGGGVSGYAREAECSRYWLQQSEMPNTVIDASSTDQNDNVSAPPRMAAYMRQDDGQGYNGDIYLGYHSNAFNGSARGSVGLITNAASVTNQATLAALVSDTLDTECNIEDANWEYTWGAYGSSTLTSAYGEIGTGLNSEMCGTIIEIAFHDNSSDAALLRDPKVRYVAARSQMHALVKYFNQFDSNSLAFPPEPPTRVRAVNSGSGGVTISWAAVAAGSASTDAATGYRIYRSTDGYGFGNPVSVSGNGTVTTTINGLTLNQVHYFRVAATNAAGESTPSEVVAVRLRNGPVPVLIVNGYDRIDRYNNVPDFPNNASGSEVERLRLQRNNSYDYVRQHGTAVANAGRWFDSCANECVINNDVNLANYSTVIWISGEESSGDSTFNSTERTAITNFLALSDRNLFVSGSEIAYDLDSLGNAQTFYRNTLRAQYVSDSASAYQATGVTGSILAGISADFSPGTTMYDVESADVLSAVNGSSAAMSYPSSSGTVDNLDAIGTWQDPNYSGQTTANATSTFAIVSSPTHQGTGSGDLYYDWGAGTRIREFNNTVNTFPSNSIFSVWVYGDNSGNTLRVMLRDTADTELFQSSPVTLNFTGWQQITWNIPSDASTEFTGAGGDGVITGPNMRFDSMLLDRNGGPATGNLYFDDATYTGLGGSSTAAVQYSGTYKLVTFGFPFEAIASATTRDQVMSAILNFFGTPLPVGIADWQLE
;
A
#
# COMPACT_ATOMS: atom_id res chain seq x y z
N MET A 1 24.32 17.18 -12.94
CA MET A 1 25.58 16.52 -12.54
C MET A 1 25.54 15.09 -13.05
N LYS A 2 26.47 14.64 -13.90
CA LYS A 2 26.53 13.23 -14.34
C LYS A 2 27.49 12.48 -13.44
N ILE A 3 27.05 11.38 -12.83
CA ILE A 3 27.91 10.46 -12.10
C ILE A 3 27.84 9.14 -12.86
N CYS A 4 28.89 8.79 -13.57
CA CYS A 4 28.90 7.67 -14.51
C CYS A 4 29.43 6.40 -13.83
N TRP A 5 28.53 5.65 -13.19
CA TRP A 5 28.79 4.29 -12.69
C TRP A 5 27.98 3.19 -13.42
N ARG A 6 27.16 3.57 -14.41
CA ARG A 6 26.05 2.80 -15.04
C ARG A 6 24.88 2.52 -14.07
N GLY A 7 23.67 2.90 -14.49
CA GLY A 7 22.46 2.14 -14.19
C GLY A 7 21.52 2.59 -13.08
N THR A 8 21.97 3.38 -12.10
CA THR A 8 21.08 3.79 -10.98
C THR A 8 21.34 5.26 -10.61
N LEU A 9 20.31 6.11 -10.77
CA LEU A 9 20.36 7.53 -10.40
C LEU A 9 20.29 7.66 -8.85
N LEU A 10 21.42 7.68 -8.15
CA LEU A 10 21.40 7.96 -6.70
C LEU A 10 22.34 9.06 -6.18
N VAL A 11 23.27 9.62 -6.97
CA VAL A 11 24.28 10.54 -6.39
C VAL A 11 24.13 11.99 -6.87
N ALA A 12 23.24 12.27 -7.83
CA ALA A 12 22.94 13.65 -8.25
C ALA A 12 22.14 14.45 -7.18
N ALA A 13 21.47 13.78 -6.25
CA ALA A 13 20.63 14.39 -5.22
C ALA A 13 21.41 14.90 -3.99
N MET A 14 22.63 14.39 -3.73
CA MET A 14 23.42 14.80 -2.55
C MET A 14 24.13 16.15 -2.72
N LEU A 15 24.25 16.64 -3.95
CA LEU A 15 25.03 17.86 -4.25
C LEU A 15 24.31 19.17 -4.03
N LEU A 16 22.99 19.15 -4.19
CA LEU A 16 22.16 20.34 -3.99
C LEU A 16 21.89 20.63 -2.51
N MET A 17 22.30 19.74 -1.58
CA MET A 17 22.04 19.90 -0.14
C MET A 17 23.07 20.77 0.61
N PHE A 18 24.24 21.09 0.06
CA PHE A 18 25.32 21.73 0.83
C PHE A 18 25.92 22.96 0.16
N GLY A 19 25.11 24.00 -0.01
CA GLY A 19 25.59 25.37 -0.20
C GLY A 19 25.93 26.04 1.15
N ALA A 20 27.23 26.35 1.33
CA ALA A 20 27.86 27.16 2.38
C ALA A 20 28.01 26.55 3.81
N PRO A 21 29.14 26.83 4.50
CA PRO A 21 29.57 26.10 5.69
C PRO A 21 28.83 26.56 6.95
N ARG A 22 27.97 25.72 7.52
CA ARG A 22 27.43 25.91 8.88
C ARG A 22 28.21 25.05 9.87
N ARG A 23 29.08 25.69 10.65
CA ARG A 23 29.58 25.11 11.92
C ARG A 23 28.39 25.03 12.88
N GLY A 24 28.02 23.81 13.31
CA GLY A 24 27.15 23.65 14.49
C GLY A 24 25.94 22.73 14.38
N ALA A 25 25.84 21.83 13.39
CA ALA A 25 24.87 20.73 13.44
C ALA A 25 25.59 19.42 13.78
N ALA A 26 25.02 18.62 14.67
CA ALA A 26 25.50 17.27 14.93
C ALA A 26 25.36 16.44 13.64
N HIS A 27 26.46 16.34 12.90
CA HIS A 27 26.56 15.50 11.72
C HIS A 27 26.31 14.04 12.11
N THR A 28 25.71 13.26 11.21
CA THR A 28 25.74 11.80 11.28
C THR A 28 27.18 11.36 11.60
N GLY A 29 27.35 10.37 12.48
CA GLY A 29 28.66 10.05 13.08
C GLY A 29 29.80 9.76 12.10
N GLU A 30 29.48 9.52 10.82
CA GLU A 30 30.41 9.28 9.72
C GLU A 30 30.80 10.58 8.99
N MET A 31 29.89 11.53 8.78
CA MET A 31 30.20 12.83 8.15
C MET A 31 31.00 13.75 9.08
N ALA A 32 30.73 13.73 10.39
CA ALA A 32 31.52 14.46 11.40
C ALA A 32 33.01 14.05 11.36
N PHE A 33 33.25 12.77 11.13
CA PHE A 33 34.57 12.17 11.10
C PHE A 33 35.32 12.51 9.81
N LEU A 34 34.61 12.57 8.68
CA LEU A 34 35.14 12.99 7.39
C LEU A 34 35.50 14.49 7.37
N ASP A 35 34.68 15.34 7.99
CA ASP A 35 35.00 16.77 8.19
C ASP A 35 36.22 16.94 9.09
N HIS A 36 36.34 16.13 10.14
CA HIS A 36 37.54 16.11 11.00
C HIS A 36 38.79 15.63 10.25
N LEU A 37 38.69 14.65 9.35
CA LEU A 37 39.77 14.18 8.49
C LEU A 37 40.25 15.25 7.50
N TYR A 38 39.32 15.96 6.85
CA TYR A 38 39.63 17.09 5.97
C TYR A 38 40.34 18.22 6.73
N ASP A 39 39.83 18.60 7.91
CA ASP A 39 40.41 19.68 8.72
C ASP A 39 41.75 19.30 9.37
N SER A 40 41.97 18.04 9.74
CA SER A 40 43.20 17.59 10.43
C SER A 40 44.36 17.27 9.49
N HIS A 41 44.11 16.67 8.33
CA HIS A 41 45.15 16.17 7.43
C HIS A 41 45.36 17.00 6.16
N VAL A 42 44.29 17.56 5.58
CA VAL A 42 44.35 18.23 4.27
C VAL A 42 44.58 19.73 4.39
N LYS A 43 43.90 20.40 5.33
CA LYS A 43 44.12 21.85 5.57
C LYS A 43 45.53 22.19 6.05
N ASN A 44 46.18 21.27 6.75
CA ASN A 44 47.48 21.50 7.40
C ASN A 44 48.69 21.10 6.52
N SER A 45 48.49 20.35 5.43
CA SER A 45 49.56 19.91 4.51
C SER A 45 49.83 20.90 3.37
N LEU A 46 49.03 21.98 3.25
CA LEU A 46 49.15 22.98 2.20
C LEU A 46 50.19 24.06 2.54
N SER A 47 51.39 23.96 1.97
CA SER A 47 52.40 25.02 2.06
C SER A 47 51.97 26.28 1.29
N PRO A 48 52.17 27.50 1.83
CA PRO A 48 51.84 28.75 1.13
C PRO A 48 52.70 28.92 -0.13
N GLY A 49 52.12 28.77 -1.33
CA GLY A 49 52.81 29.08 -2.60
C GLY A 49 52.54 28.15 -3.80
N ALA A 50 51.75 27.08 -3.65
CA ALA A 50 51.38 26.21 -4.78
C ALA A 50 50.31 26.85 -5.69
N THR A 51 50.37 26.60 -7.00
CA THR A 51 49.36 27.11 -7.95
C THR A 51 48.10 26.25 -7.90
N LYS A 52 46.91 26.89 -7.90
CA LYS A 52 45.58 26.28 -7.72
C LYS A 52 45.47 24.86 -8.32
N ALA A 53 45.72 24.69 -9.61
CA ALA A 53 45.61 23.40 -10.32
C ALA A 53 46.60 22.28 -9.91
N THR A 54 47.81 22.59 -9.40
CA THR A 54 48.76 21.56 -8.91
C THR A 54 48.53 21.21 -7.44
N THR A 55 47.91 22.11 -6.68
CA THR A 55 47.46 21.86 -5.30
C THR A 55 46.22 20.97 -5.23
N ASP A 56 45.34 21.04 -6.24
CA ASP A 56 44.02 20.41 -6.22
C ASP A 56 44.07 18.88 -6.44
N THR A 57 44.95 18.38 -7.32
CA THR A 57 45.11 16.93 -7.57
C THR A 57 45.89 16.20 -6.48
N ALA A 58 46.85 16.88 -5.83
CA ALA A 58 47.60 16.33 -4.70
C ALA A 58 46.69 16.11 -3.47
N VAL A 59 45.81 17.07 -3.18
CA VAL A 59 44.81 16.98 -2.11
C VAL A 59 43.83 15.83 -2.33
N VAL A 60 43.31 15.68 -3.56
CA VAL A 60 42.39 14.57 -3.88
C VAL A 60 43.11 13.22 -3.73
N ARG A 61 44.38 13.12 -4.16
CA ARG A 61 45.17 11.89 -4.02
C ARG A 61 45.43 11.56 -2.55
N GLU A 62 45.73 12.56 -1.72
CA GLU A 62 45.92 12.39 -0.28
C GLU A 62 44.63 11.94 0.42
N MET A 63 43.48 12.58 0.13
CA MET A 63 42.17 12.16 0.63
C MET A 63 41.81 10.73 0.20
N GLY A 64 42.02 10.41 -1.08
CA GLY A 64 41.75 9.06 -1.60
C GLY A 64 42.62 7.99 -0.92
N SER A 65 43.85 8.32 -0.52
CA SER A 65 44.73 7.38 0.18
C SER A 65 44.28 7.04 1.61
N LEU A 66 43.42 7.87 2.20
CA LEU A 66 42.85 7.67 3.53
C LEU A 66 41.63 6.73 3.53
N PHE A 67 40.99 6.50 2.37
CA PHE A 67 39.75 5.71 2.29
C PHE A 67 39.92 4.24 2.70
N GLY A 68 41.13 3.69 2.60
CA GLY A 68 41.47 2.35 3.08
C GLY A 68 41.97 2.26 4.54
N LEU A 69 42.19 3.40 5.21
CA LEU A 69 42.79 3.46 6.55
C LEU A 69 41.78 3.86 7.64
N VAL A 70 40.61 4.30 7.23
CA VAL A 70 39.64 5.03 8.04
C VAL A 70 38.43 4.14 8.32
N GLN A 71 38.19 3.81 9.60
CA GLN A 71 37.06 3.00 10.07
C GLN A 71 35.92 3.88 10.61
N THR A 72 34.68 3.59 10.23
CA THR A 72 33.48 4.21 10.80
C THR A 72 33.28 3.78 12.26
N LYS A 73 32.37 4.44 12.99
CA LYS A 73 31.99 4.03 14.36
C LYS A 73 31.42 2.60 14.45
N THR A 74 31.02 2.01 13.32
CA THR A 74 30.56 0.63 13.19
C THR A 74 31.68 -0.34 12.76
N GLY A 75 32.94 0.12 12.70
CA GLY A 75 34.12 -0.68 12.38
C GLY A 75 34.35 -0.97 10.89
N ARG A 76 33.57 -0.34 9.99
CA ARG A 76 33.65 -0.56 8.53
C ARG A 76 34.57 0.47 7.89
N THR A 77 35.43 0.08 6.96
CA THR A 77 36.25 1.02 6.18
C THR A 77 35.53 1.44 4.89
N LEU A 78 35.75 2.68 4.43
CA LEU A 78 35.12 3.21 3.20
C LEU A 78 35.50 2.39 1.96
N LEU A 79 36.80 2.13 1.83
CA LEU A 79 37.36 1.12 0.94
C LEU A 79 38.10 0.07 1.78
N PRO A 80 38.30 -1.16 1.28
CA PRO A 80 39.01 -2.21 2.01
C PRO A 80 40.41 -1.79 2.48
N THR A 81 40.84 -2.33 3.62
CA THR A 81 42.16 -2.02 4.19
C THR A 81 43.30 -2.39 3.25
N GLY A 82 44.25 -1.47 3.07
CA GLY A 82 45.39 -1.61 2.15
C GLY A 82 45.13 -1.09 0.73
N THR A 83 43.97 -0.47 0.48
CA THR A 83 43.69 0.26 -0.77
C THR A 83 44.58 1.51 -0.86
N THR A 84 45.20 1.73 -2.02
CA THR A 84 45.96 2.95 -2.34
C THR A 84 45.22 3.82 -3.35
N CYS A 85 45.39 5.14 -3.24
CA CYS A 85 44.97 6.07 -4.29
C CYS A 85 46.18 6.37 -5.19
N ASP A 86 46.16 5.83 -6.40
CA ASP A 86 47.27 5.89 -7.32
C ASP A 86 47.31 7.23 -8.05
N PHE A 87 46.17 7.84 -8.36
CA PHE A 87 46.11 9.16 -9.00
C PHE A 87 44.77 9.85 -8.77
N ALA A 88 44.78 11.18 -8.94
CA ALA A 88 43.60 11.99 -9.06
C ALA A 88 43.87 13.09 -10.10
N GLU A 89 42.99 13.25 -11.07
CA GLU A 89 43.16 14.17 -12.19
C GLU A 89 41.89 14.97 -12.41
N ILE A 90 42.03 16.29 -12.52
CA ILE A 90 40.94 17.20 -12.89
C ILE A 90 41.22 17.73 -14.29
N ALA A 91 40.36 17.42 -15.25
CA ALA A 91 40.43 17.89 -16.63
C ALA A 91 39.04 18.21 -17.16
N ASP A 92 38.88 19.34 -17.86
CA ASP A 92 37.62 19.79 -18.46
C ASP A 92 36.40 19.75 -17.51
N GLY A 93 36.59 20.14 -16.24
CA GLY A 93 35.52 20.13 -15.24
C GLY A 93 35.09 18.73 -14.78
N LYS A 94 35.90 17.70 -15.04
CA LYS A 94 35.70 16.32 -14.60
C LYS A 94 36.82 15.87 -13.67
N LEU A 95 36.49 15.24 -12.55
CA LEU A 95 37.44 14.62 -11.64
C LEU A 95 37.49 13.10 -11.89
N THR A 96 38.68 12.55 -12.13
CA THR A 96 38.92 11.10 -12.17
C THR A 96 39.88 10.67 -11.06
N VAL A 97 39.50 9.71 -10.23
CA VAL A 97 40.34 9.17 -9.14
C VAL A 97 40.60 7.68 -9.34
N GLY A 98 41.86 7.25 -9.29
CA GLY A 98 42.26 5.86 -9.48
C GLY A 98 42.68 5.17 -8.19
N PHE A 99 42.02 4.07 -7.83
CA PHE A 99 42.33 3.24 -6.66
C PHE A 99 42.97 1.89 -7.04
N THR A 100 44.00 1.48 -6.31
CA THR A 100 44.55 0.12 -6.37
C THR A 100 44.21 -0.63 -5.09
N PHE A 101 43.49 -1.72 -5.23
CA PHE A 101 43.09 -2.61 -4.16
C PHE A 101 44.17 -3.67 -3.88
N PRO A 102 44.33 -4.13 -2.63
CA PRO A 102 45.23 -5.23 -2.30
C PRO A 102 45.03 -6.47 -3.17
N ALA A 103 46.12 -7.20 -3.43
CA ALA A 103 46.10 -8.45 -4.19
C ALA A 103 45.27 -9.57 -3.53
N SER A 104 44.95 -9.43 -2.24
CA SER A 104 44.08 -10.34 -1.48
C SER A 104 42.60 -10.20 -1.83
N LEU A 105 42.20 -9.08 -2.45
CA LEU A 105 40.82 -8.83 -2.85
C LEU A 105 40.60 -9.22 -4.31
N LYS A 106 39.38 -9.63 -4.62
CA LYS A 106 38.92 -10.04 -5.95
C LYS A 106 37.66 -9.28 -6.34
N ALA A 107 37.33 -9.31 -7.64
CA ALA A 107 36.08 -8.73 -8.13
C ALA A 107 34.90 -9.40 -7.40
N GLY A 108 34.05 -8.60 -6.76
CA GLY A 108 32.97 -9.07 -5.90
C GLY A 108 33.21 -8.92 -4.39
N ASP A 109 34.44 -8.63 -3.94
CA ASP A 109 34.71 -8.30 -2.53
C ASP A 109 34.36 -6.84 -2.18
N LEU A 110 34.17 -6.00 -3.19
CA LEU A 110 33.60 -4.66 -3.05
C LEU A 110 32.07 -4.74 -3.19
N THR A 111 31.36 -3.94 -2.39
CA THR A 111 29.89 -3.82 -2.45
C THR A 111 29.46 -2.52 -3.10
N GLU A 112 28.21 -2.43 -3.57
CA GLU A 112 27.63 -1.17 -4.06
C GLU A 112 27.69 -0.06 -2.99
N VAL A 113 27.53 -0.42 -1.72
CA VAL A 113 27.68 0.51 -0.57
C VAL A 113 29.09 1.14 -0.52
N ASN A 114 30.15 0.42 -0.93
CA ASN A 114 31.49 1.01 -1.03
C ASN A 114 31.55 2.08 -2.14
N LEU A 115 30.85 1.88 -3.25
CA LEU A 115 30.81 2.84 -4.36
C LEU A 115 30.00 4.08 -4.01
N GLU A 116 28.85 3.89 -3.36
CA GLU A 116 27.97 4.98 -2.92
C GLU A 116 28.68 5.89 -1.93
N ASN A 117 29.38 5.32 -0.96
CA ASN A 117 30.10 6.09 0.05
C ASN A 117 31.30 6.86 -0.53
N VAL A 118 32.11 6.22 -1.38
CA VAL A 118 33.21 6.92 -2.08
C VAL A 118 32.68 8.02 -2.99
N GLY A 119 31.59 7.73 -3.71
CA GLY A 119 30.86 8.69 -4.54
C GLY A 119 30.39 9.89 -3.74
N ALA A 120 29.70 9.68 -2.61
CA ALA A 120 29.19 10.71 -1.73
C ALA A 120 30.30 11.62 -1.18
N VAL A 121 31.43 11.05 -0.74
CA VAL A 121 32.55 11.81 -0.19
C VAL A 121 33.23 12.67 -1.27
N LEU A 122 33.60 12.08 -2.41
CA LEU A 122 34.24 12.83 -3.50
C LEU A 122 33.32 13.94 -4.02
N THR A 123 32.03 13.66 -4.04
CA THR A 123 31.00 14.57 -4.50
C THR A 123 30.78 15.73 -3.52
N HIS A 124 30.65 15.45 -2.22
CA HIS A 124 30.42 16.45 -1.17
C HIS A 124 31.53 17.51 -1.12
N TYR A 125 32.79 17.10 -1.22
CA TYR A 125 33.92 18.03 -1.12
C TYR A 125 34.26 18.68 -2.47
N PHE A 126 34.38 17.94 -3.58
CA PHE A 126 35.03 18.49 -4.77
C PHE A 126 34.12 19.27 -5.72
N VAL A 127 32.80 19.06 -5.64
CA VAL A 127 31.87 19.70 -6.57
C VAL A 127 31.54 21.12 -6.14
N ASN A 128 31.30 21.32 -4.84
CA ASN A 128 31.00 22.63 -4.28
C ASN A 128 32.25 23.52 -4.14
N LEU A 129 33.44 22.93 -3.97
CA LEU A 129 34.70 23.68 -3.87
C LEU A 129 35.32 24.03 -5.23
N TYR A 130 35.13 23.21 -6.26
CA TYR A 130 35.89 23.32 -7.52
C TYR A 130 35.05 23.38 -8.81
N GLY A 131 33.72 23.35 -8.72
CA GLY A 131 32.85 23.47 -9.90
C GLY A 131 32.94 22.30 -10.88
N VAL A 132 33.41 21.15 -10.41
CA VAL A 132 33.46 19.90 -11.16
C VAL A 132 32.03 19.43 -11.39
N TYR A 133 31.64 19.12 -12.63
CA TYR A 133 30.26 18.70 -12.96
C TYR A 133 30.11 17.18 -13.19
N GLU A 134 31.23 16.46 -13.16
CA GLU A 134 31.32 15.00 -13.31
C GLU A 134 32.46 14.42 -12.44
N VAL A 135 32.15 13.42 -11.61
CA VAL A 135 33.14 12.69 -10.80
C VAL A 135 33.12 11.23 -11.24
N LYS A 136 34.32 10.69 -11.47
CA LYS A 136 34.55 9.30 -11.84
C LYS A 136 35.62 8.72 -10.92
N ALA A 137 35.41 7.53 -10.40
CA ALA A 137 36.49 6.75 -9.83
C ALA A 137 36.69 5.47 -10.63
N VAL A 138 37.92 4.98 -10.63
CA VAL A 138 38.31 3.77 -11.34
C VAL A 138 39.17 2.94 -10.43
N GLY A 139 39.13 1.63 -10.59
CA GLY A 139 39.79 0.69 -9.71
C GLY A 139 40.57 -0.37 -10.46
N ARG A 140 41.53 -0.99 -9.77
CA ARG A 140 42.16 -2.25 -10.17
C ARG A 140 42.63 -3.01 -8.94
N PHE A 141 42.80 -4.33 -9.05
CA PHE A 141 43.47 -5.12 -8.02
C PHE A 141 44.97 -5.16 -8.28
N ALA A 142 45.78 -5.07 -7.22
CA ALA A 142 47.22 -5.25 -7.30
C ALA A 142 47.53 -6.68 -7.75
N THR A 143 48.25 -6.84 -8.86
CA THR A 143 48.72 -8.15 -9.34
C THR A 143 50.23 -8.12 -9.53
N ALA A 144 50.87 -9.29 -9.58
CA ALA A 144 52.33 -9.41 -9.77
C ALA A 144 52.84 -8.88 -11.13
N LYS A 145 51.95 -8.45 -12.04
CA LYS A 145 52.25 -7.73 -13.28
C LYS A 145 51.40 -6.47 -13.33
N MET A 146 52.00 -5.28 -13.25
CA MET A 146 51.31 -3.98 -13.15
C MET A 146 50.52 -3.54 -14.42
N ASP A 147 50.26 -4.44 -15.37
CA ASP A 147 49.73 -4.11 -16.71
C ASP A 147 48.19 -4.16 -16.83
N ALA A 148 47.46 -4.50 -15.77
CA ALA A 148 45.99 -4.39 -15.78
C ALA A 148 45.59 -2.91 -15.68
N GLY A 149 45.00 -2.37 -16.75
CA GLY A 149 44.47 -1.01 -16.79
C GLY A 149 43.33 -0.80 -15.78
N PHE A 150 43.14 0.44 -15.34
CA PHE A 150 42.03 0.82 -14.46
C PHE A 150 40.69 0.58 -15.15
N VAL A 151 39.76 -0.07 -14.45
CA VAL A 151 38.39 -0.28 -14.91
C VAL A 151 37.44 0.58 -14.06
N GLY A 152 36.23 0.82 -14.57
CA GLY A 152 35.20 1.42 -13.74
C GLY A 152 34.93 0.54 -12.51
N MET A 153 34.79 1.17 -11.35
CA MET A 153 34.63 0.46 -10.08
C MET A 153 33.36 -0.40 -10.03
N GLU A 154 32.35 -0.08 -10.87
CA GLU A 154 31.16 -0.90 -11.09
C GLU A 154 31.48 -2.32 -11.60
N LYS A 155 32.64 -2.50 -12.24
CA LYS A 155 33.10 -3.81 -12.72
C LYS A 155 33.83 -4.60 -11.65
N LEU A 156 34.01 -4.03 -10.46
CA LEU A 156 34.74 -4.62 -9.34
C LEU A 156 33.83 -4.99 -8.16
N VAL A 157 32.55 -4.62 -8.21
CA VAL A 157 31.55 -4.91 -7.17
C VAL A 157 30.68 -6.12 -7.50
N THR A 158 30.15 -6.78 -6.46
CA THR A 158 29.04 -7.72 -6.57
C THR A 158 27.72 -6.94 -6.70
N PRO A 159 26.87 -7.22 -7.70
CA PRO A 159 25.54 -6.60 -7.80
C PRO A 159 24.67 -6.98 -6.59
N ALA A 160 23.80 -6.07 -6.15
CA ALA A 160 22.73 -6.43 -5.21
C ALA A 160 21.89 -7.59 -5.78
N PRO A 161 21.32 -8.48 -4.93
CA PRO A 161 20.34 -9.45 -5.41
C PRO A 161 19.25 -8.71 -6.17
N ALA A 162 18.96 -9.14 -7.40
CA ALA A 162 17.84 -8.58 -8.13
C ALA A 162 16.58 -8.79 -7.30
N LEU A 163 15.74 -7.75 -7.21
CA LEU A 163 14.34 -7.93 -6.80
C LEU A 163 13.80 -9.14 -7.57
N PRO A 164 13.12 -10.09 -6.93
CA PRO A 164 12.38 -11.08 -7.68
C PRO A 164 11.49 -10.30 -8.65
N PRO A 165 11.49 -10.61 -9.96
CA PRO A 165 10.47 -10.05 -10.81
C PRO A 165 9.14 -10.43 -10.18
N GLU A 166 8.28 -9.44 -9.90
CA GLU A 166 6.85 -9.72 -9.96
C GLU A 166 6.65 -10.51 -11.24
N THR A 167 5.97 -11.64 -11.15
CA THR A 167 5.59 -12.42 -12.32
C THR A 167 4.72 -11.52 -13.19
N LYS A 168 5.38 -10.78 -14.09
CA LYS A 168 4.74 -10.29 -15.30
C LYS A 168 4.17 -11.52 -15.95
N ALA A 169 2.86 -11.51 -16.14
CA ALA A 169 2.24 -12.35 -17.15
C ALA A 169 3.09 -12.22 -18.43
N ALA A 170 3.31 -13.34 -19.11
CA ALA A 170 4.08 -13.40 -20.34
C ALA A 170 3.75 -12.20 -21.24
N ASP A 171 4.78 -11.47 -21.68
CA ASP A 171 4.66 -10.42 -22.68
C ASP A 171 3.87 -10.97 -23.88
N GLY A 172 2.62 -10.52 -24.06
CA GLY A 172 1.81 -10.90 -25.24
C GLY A 172 0.30 -11.07 -25.05
N VAL A 173 -0.25 -11.05 -23.83
CA VAL A 173 -1.71 -10.98 -23.61
C VAL A 173 -2.02 -9.68 -22.86
N PRO A 174 -2.87 -8.77 -23.41
CA PRO A 174 -3.35 -7.63 -22.63
C PRO A 174 -4.16 -8.20 -21.47
N GLY A 175 -3.63 -8.13 -20.25
CA GLY A 175 -4.47 -8.28 -19.06
C GLY A 175 -5.58 -7.23 -19.13
N PRO A 176 -6.78 -7.49 -18.57
CA PRO A 176 -7.81 -6.45 -18.43
C PRO A 176 -7.17 -5.20 -17.81
N GLU A 177 -7.35 -4.04 -18.44
CA GLU A 177 -6.78 -2.78 -17.96
C GLU A 177 -7.29 -2.53 -16.53
N TYR A 178 -6.45 -2.81 -15.52
CA TYR A 178 -6.70 -2.53 -14.10
C TYR A 178 -7.34 -1.15 -13.91
N GLN A 179 -6.83 -0.17 -14.66
CA GLN A 179 -7.27 1.23 -14.68
C GLN A 179 -8.70 1.43 -15.22
N LYS A 180 -9.17 0.59 -16.14
CA LYS A 180 -10.52 0.70 -16.74
C LYS A 180 -11.62 0.20 -15.80
N LEU A 181 -11.33 -0.85 -15.04
CA LEU A 181 -12.30 -1.46 -14.13
C LEU A 181 -12.41 -0.67 -12.81
N TYR A 182 -11.28 -0.17 -12.30
CA TYR A 182 -11.26 0.77 -11.18
C TYR A 182 -12.05 2.06 -11.50
N ARG A 183 -11.85 2.65 -12.69
CA ARG A 183 -12.66 3.80 -13.17
C ARG A 183 -14.15 3.47 -13.31
N GLN A 184 -14.49 2.24 -13.70
CA GLN A 184 -15.89 1.79 -13.78
C GLN A 184 -16.51 1.63 -12.38
N LEU A 185 -15.75 1.17 -11.39
CA LEU A 185 -16.18 1.06 -10.00
C LEU A 185 -16.39 2.45 -9.38
N GLN A 186 -15.46 3.39 -9.58
CA GLN A 186 -15.59 4.75 -9.07
C GLN A 186 -16.71 5.56 -9.73
N SER A 187 -16.98 5.34 -11.02
CA SER A 187 -18.16 5.96 -11.67
C SER A 187 -19.50 5.53 -11.04
N GLN A 188 -19.48 4.48 -10.20
CA GLN A 188 -20.63 4.00 -9.42
C GLN A 188 -20.61 4.48 -7.97
N ALA A 189 -19.63 5.29 -7.55
CA ALA A 189 -19.60 5.92 -6.24
C ALA A 189 -20.72 6.96 -6.17
N ALA A 190 -21.86 6.56 -5.61
CA ALA A 190 -22.88 7.49 -5.19
C ALA A 190 -22.42 8.20 -3.92
N ALA A 191 -23.09 9.30 -3.56
CA ALA A 191 -22.90 9.95 -2.27
C ALA A 191 -23.31 8.98 -1.15
N GLU A 192 -22.33 8.31 -0.55
CA GLU A 192 -22.53 7.46 0.62
C GLU A 192 -23.02 8.30 1.80
N PRO A 193 -24.11 7.90 2.48
CA PRO A 193 -24.53 8.59 3.69
C PRO A 193 -23.63 8.20 4.87
N GLY A 194 -23.06 9.19 5.56
CA GLY A 194 -22.65 9.09 6.97
C GLY A 194 -21.22 8.61 7.28
N LYS A 195 -20.50 9.41 8.08
CA LYS A 195 -19.21 9.05 8.67
C LYS A 195 -19.36 7.92 9.69
N ALA A 196 -19.01 6.69 9.33
CA ALA A 196 -18.80 5.61 10.28
C ALA A 196 -17.33 5.15 10.24
N PHE A 197 -16.67 5.19 11.39
CA PHE A 197 -15.28 4.74 11.53
C PHE A 197 -15.25 3.21 11.38
N ALA A 198 -14.60 2.68 10.34
CA ALA A 198 -14.54 1.22 10.08
C ALA A 198 -13.58 0.45 11.00
N GLY A 199 -13.11 1.06 12.10
CA GLY A 199 -12.00 0.55 12.89
C GLY A 199 -10.69 0.49 12.09
N GLN A 200 -9.54 0.51 12.78
CA GLN A 200 -8.26 0.35 12.10
C GLN A 200 -7.86 -1.12 11.97
N GLY A 201 -6.99 -1.36 10.98
CA GLY A 201 -6.26 -2.62 10.84
C GLY A 201 -5.45 -3.00 12.10
N PRO A 202 -4.94 -4.24 12.14
CA PRO A 202 -4.48 -4.91 13.36
C PRO A 202 -3.51 -4.08 14.21
N ILE A 203 -3.79 -4.04 15.50
CA ILE A 203 -2.99 -3.31 16.48
C ILE A 203 -1.70 -4.10 16.76
N SER A 204 -0.55 -3.50 16.52
CA SER A 204 0.66 -3.77 17.32
C SER A 204 0.38 -3.37 18.78
N THR A 205 -0.13 -4.29 19.60
CA THR A 205 -0.42 -4.06 21.03
C THR A 205 0.87 -4.17 21.85
N SER A 206 0.87 -3.72 23.11
CA SER A 206 1.99 -3.96 24.05
C SER A 206 1.88 -5.26 24.81
N GLY A 207 0.74 -5.92 24.66
CA GLY A 207 0.44 -7.24 25.14
C GLY A 207 -1.01 -7.57 24.82
N GLN A 208 -1.36 -8.84 24.86
CA GLN A 208 -2.75 -9.24 24.71
C GLN A 208 -3.60 -8.64 25.85
N PRO A 209 -4.65 -7.86 25.56
CA PRO A 209 -5.55 -7.36 26.59
C PRO A 209 -6.27 -8.51 27.30
N ALA A 210 -6.46 -8.39 28.61
CA ALA A 210 -7.47 -9.20 29.30
C ALA A 210 -8.86 -8.64 28.98
N GLY A 211 -9.86 -9.51 28.96
CA GLY A 211 -11.22 -9.19 28.55
C GLY A 211 -12.19 -10.36 28.73
N VAL A 212 -13.42 -10.19 28.24
CA VAL A 212 -14.54 -11.11 28.45
C VAL A 212 -14.32 -12.50 27.83
N LEU A 213 -13.42 -12.63 26.85
CA LEU A 213 -13.03 -13.91 26.24
C LEU A 213 -11.71 -14.46 26.79
N SER A 214 -11.18 -13.89 27.88
CA SER A 214 -9.96 -14.39 28.51
C SER A 214 -10.08 -15.84 28.94
N GLY A 215 -9.08 -16.64 28.56
CA GLY A 215 -9.06 -18.07 28.84
C GLY A 215 -9.87 -18.92 27.87
N ARG A 216 -10.51 -18.32 26.85
CA ARG A 216 -11.19 -19.04 25.74
C ARG A 216 -10.27 -19.21 24.53
N THR A 217 -10.46 -20.29 23.78
CA THR A 217 -9.80 -20.49 22.47
C THR A 217 -10.86 -20.41 21.37
N VAL A 218 -10.62 -19.58 20.36
CA VAL A 218 -11.51 -19.47 19.21
C VAL A 218 -10.80 -19.97 17.98
N PHE A 219 -11.28 -21.11 17.48
CA PHE A 219 -10.90 -21.68 16.20
C PHE A 219 -11.86 -21.14 15.13
N PHE A 220 -11.34 -20.73 13.99
CA PHE A 220 -12.17 -20.27 12.88
C PHE A 220 -11.50 -20.48 11.52
N GLY A 221 -12.29 -20.49 10.46
CA GLY A 221 -11.83 -20.62 9.08
C GLY A 221 -12.49 -19.60 8.17
N ALA A 222 -11.79 -19.21 7.11
CA ALA A 222 -12.30 -18.28 6.09
C ALA A 222 -13.01 -19.01 4.93
N GLY A 223 -13.68 -20.12 5.24
CA GLY A 223 -14.28 -21.02 4.25
C GLY A 223 -13.23 -21.69 3.39
N HIS A 224 -13.41 -21.63 2.07
CA HIS A 224 -12.56 -22.36 1.12
C HIS A 224 -11.21 -21.65 0.83
N GLY A 225 -10.70 -21.75 -0.40
CA GLY A 225 -9.44 -21.18 -0.88
C GLY A 225 -9.00 -21.84 -2.18
N TRP A 226 -7.90 -21.38 -2.77
CA TRP A 226 -7.33 -22.01 -3.96
C TRP A 226 -6.97 -23.46 -3.68
N THR A 227 -7.43 -24.38 -4.52
CA THR A 227 -7.21 -25.81 -4.38
C THR A 227 -6.78 -26.44 -5.70
N CYS A 228 -5.99 -27.51 -5.60
CA CYS A 228 -5.57 -28.30 -6.76
C CYS A 228 -6.71 -29.20 -7.26
N ASN A 229 -6.85 -29.32 -8.57
CA ASN A 229 -7.67 -30.32 -9.23
C ASN A 229 -6.91 -31.65 -9.31
N ASP A 230 -7.12 -32.50 -8.32
CA ASP A 230 -6.49 -33.81 -8.17
C ASP A 230 -7.49 -34.98 -8.34
N THR A 231 -8.65 -34.72 -8.95
CA THR A 231 -9.69 -35.75 -9.14
C THR A 231 -9.12 -36.94 -9.93
N GLY A 232 -9.17 -38.14 -9.34
CA GLY A 232 -8.57 -39.37 -9.89
C GLY A 232 -9.09 -39.85 -11.26
N ASN A 233 -9.97 -39.09 -11.92
CA ASN A 233 -10.53 -39.35 -13.25
C ASN A 233 -10.57 -38.07 -14.12
N GLY A 234 -9.56 -37.20 -14.02
CA GLY A 234 -9.49 -35.98 -14.85
C GLY A 234 -8.70 -34.81 -14.28
N GLY A 235 -8.12 -34.94 -13.08
CA GLY A 235 -7.26 -33.91 -12.48
C GLY A 235 -6.01 -33.67 -13.31
N ASP A 236 -5.88 -32.45 -13.82
CA ASP A 236 -4.72 -31.98 -14.58
C ASP A 236 -3.67 -31.32 -13.68
N GLY A 237 -3.91 -31.25 -12.36
CA GLY A 237 -3.03 -30.59 -11.41
C GLY A 237 -3.11 -29.06 -11.45
N SER A 238 -4.13 -28.49 -12.12
CA SER A 238 -4.40 -27.06 -12.14
C SER A 238 -4.95 -26.56 -10.81
N TRP A 239 -4.76 -25.27 -10.54
CA TRP A 239 -5.26 -24.60 -9.33
C TRP A 239 -6.52 -23.80 -9.65
N PHE A 240 -7.58 -23.98 -8.85
CA PHE A 240 -8.88 -23.36 -9.07
C PHE A 240 -9.57 -22.96 -7.76
N THR A 241 -10.55 -22.07 -7.87
CA THR A 241 -11.54 -21.80 -6.83
C THR A 241 -12.79 -22.66 -7.08
N GLN A 242 -13.34 -23.24 -6.03
CA GLN A 242 -14.61 -23.97 -6.07
C GLN A 242 -15.81 -23.04 -6.34
N ARG A 243 -15.67 -21.76 -5.97
CA ARG A 243 -16.69 -20.72 -6.21
C ARG A 243 -16.29 -19.82 -7.38
N PRO A 244 -17.28 -19.40 -8.20
CA PRO A 244 -17.01 -18.52 -9.33
C PRO A 244 -16.65 -17.11 -8.87
N PHE A 245 -15.96 -16.38 -9.74
CA PHE A 245 -15.81 -14.94 -9.66
C PHE A 245 -17.11 -14.28 -10.10
N LEU A 246 -17.82 -13.64 -9.18
CA LEU A 246 -19.09 -12.97 -9.43
C LEU A 246 -19.13 -11.64 -8.69
N LEU A 247 -19.59 -10.58 -9.36
CA LEU A 247 -19.80 -9.25 -8.76
C LEU A 247 -18.54 -8.71 -8.04
N SER A 248 -17.38 -8.92 -8.68
CA SER A 248 -16.05 -8.56 -8.15
C SER A 248 -15.74 -9.19 -6.79
N MET A 249 -16.32 -10.36 -6.51
CA MET A 249 -16.04 -11.19 -5.33
C MET A 249 -15.80 -12.65 -5.70
N CYS A 250 -15.12 -13.36 -4.81
CA CYS A 250 -15.06 -14.81 -4.77
C CYS A 250 -14.96 -15.23 -3.30
N GLU A 251 -15.91 -16.03 -2.81
CA GLU A 251 -15.95 -16.54 -1.43
C GLU A 251 -14.60 -17.15 -1.04
N ASP A 252 -14.07 -18.05 -1.88
CA ASP A 252 -12.83 -18.80 -1.62
C ASP A 252 -11.62 -17.88 -1.42
N TYR A 253 -11.59 -16.75 -2.12
CA TYR A 253 -10.44 -15.85 -2.16
C TYR A 253 -10.57 -14.66 -1.20
N GLY A 254 -11.74 -14.01 -1.17
CA GLY A 254 -11.98 -12.75 -0.46
C GLY A 254 -12.41 -12.88 1.00
N ASN A 255 -12.91 -14.04 1.45
CA ASN A 255 -13.36 -14.23 2.83
C ASN A 255 -12.23 -14.07 3.86
N ILE A 256 -10.97 -14.31 3.47
CA ILE A 256 -9.83 -14.13 4.38
C ILE A 256 -9.71 -12.67 4.88
N ASP A 257 -10.15 -11.69 4.07
CA ASP A 257 -10.06 -10.29 4.46
C ASP A 257 -11.07 -9.95 5.58
N GLN A 258 -12.20 -10.65 5.65
CA GLN A 258 -13.19 -10.51 6.73
C GLN A 258 -12.65 -11.01 8.08
N VAL A 259 -11.96 -12.15 8.08
CA VAL A 259 -11.55 -12.80 9.33
C VAL A 259 -10.33 -12.11 9.98
N ASN A 260 -9.59 -11.26 9.24
CA ASN A 260 -8.52 -10.44 9.80
C ASN A 260 -9.03 -9.43 10.85
N PHE A 261 -10.20 -8.81 10.63
CA PHE A 261 -10.85 -7.98 11.64
C PHE A 261 -11.29 -8.80 12.85
N PHE A 262 -11.92 -9.94 12.59
CA PHE A 262 -12.43 -10.81 13.65
C PHE A 262 -11.30 -11.29 14.58
N ALA A 263 -10.18 -11.73 14.02
CA ALA A 263 -8.98 -12.12 14.78
C ALA A 263 -8.50 -11.00 15.72
N THR A 264 -8.46 -9.75 15.23
CA THR A 264 -8.04 -8.59 16.03
C THR A 264 -9.00 -8.32 17.19
N LEU A 265 -10.31 -8.35 16.93
CA LEU A 265 -11.33 -8.10 17.96
C LEU A 265 -11.35 -9.20 19.02
N LEU A 266 -11.19 -10.46 18.62
CA LEU A 266 -11.04 -11.59 19.53
C LEU A 266 -9.82 -11.45 20.45
N PHE A 267 -8.67 -11.10 19.86
CA PHE A 267 -7.44 -10.89 20.61
C PHE A 267 -7.59 -9.76 21.63
N ASN A 268 -8.25 -8.67 21.26
CA ASN A 268 -8.52 -7.54 22.14
C ASN A 268 -9.54 -7.83 23.24
N ALA A 269 -10.43 -8.81 23.05
CA ALA A 269 -11.31 -9.35 24.08
C ALA A 269 -10.64 -10.42 24.95
N GLY A 270 -9.36 -10.76 24.68
CA GLY A 270 -8.54 -11.70 25.45
C GLY A 270 -8.60 -13.16 25.01
N ALA A 271 -9.22 -13.48 23.86
CA ALA A 271 -9.27 -14.84 23.34
C ALA A 271 -7.93 -15.30 22.76
N THR A 272 -7.60 -16.59 22.90
CA THR A 272 -6.55 -17.20 22.07
C THR A 272 -7.10 -17.45 20.66
N VAL A 273 -6.37 -16.97 19.64
CA VAL A 273 -6.81 -16.90 18.24
C VAL A 273 -6.11 -18.00 17.42
N VAL A 274 -6.89 -18.88 16.79
CA VAL A 274 -6.39 -19.92 15.88
C VAL A 274 -7.21 -19.92 14.59
N CYS A 275 -6.57 -19.67 13.45
CA CYS A 275 -7.23 -19.66 12.15
C CYS A 275 -6.72 -20.83 11.28
N SER A 276 -7.63 -21.47 10.53
CA SER A 276 -7.29 -22.57 9.61
C SER A 276 -6.64 -22.12 8.29
N ARG A 277 -6.56 -20.81 8.06
CA ARG A 277 -5.75 -20.14 7.03
C ARG A 277 -4.92 -19.04 7.70
N PRO A 278 -3.72 -18.73 7.21
CA PRO A 278 -2.89 -17.73 7.86
C PRO A 278 -3.48 -16.32 7.73
N LEU A 279 -3.42 -15.54 8.81
CA LEU A 279 -3.89 -14.16 8.92
C LEU A 279 -2.86 -13.17 8.38
N GLY A 280 -3.30 -11.97 7.99
CA GLY A 280 -2.48 -10.91 7.44
C GLY A 280 -2.18 -11.06 5.93
N TYR A 281 -1.32 -10.18 5.44
CA TYR A 281 -0.95 -10.07 4.01
C TYR A 281 0.57 -10.00 3.89
N GLN A 282 1.25 -11.15 3.98
CA GLN A 282 2.70 -11.18 4.04
C GLN A 282 3.28 -12.39 3.30
N THR A 283 3.77 -12.14 2.09
CA THR A 283 4.32 -13.13 1.16
C THR A 283 5.73 -13.58 1.51
N ASN A 284 6.42 -12.87 2.42
CA ASN A 284 7.67 -13.34 3.00
C ASN A 284 7.39 -14.24 4.21
N GLU A 285 8.26 -15.24 4.43
CA GLU A 285 8.22 -16.05 5.66
C GLU A 285 9.62 -16.35 6.20
N VAL A 286 9.71 -16.44 7.52
CA VAL A 286 10.85 -17.02 8.25
C VAL A 286 10.29 -17.87 9.37
N VAL A 287 10.60 -19.17 9.36
CA VAL A 287 10.27 -20.10 10.46
C VAL A 287 11.56 -20.50 11.13
N LEU A 288 11.59 -20.41 12.46
CA LEU A 288 12.73 -20.81 13.28
C LEU A 288 12.30 -21.90 14.26
N ASP A 289 13.00 -23.03 14.22
CA ASP A 289 12.82 -24.17 15.13
C ASP A 289 13.83 -24.14 16.28
N ASN A 290 13.59 -24.89 17.37
CA ASN A 290 14.36 -24.81 18.61
C ASN A 290 15.84 -25.22 18.46
N GLU A 291 16.18 -26.02 17.45
CA GLU A 291 17.57 -26.38 17.18
C GLU A 291 18.31 -25.40 16.24
N ASP A 292 17.61 -24.44 15.63
CA ASP A 292 18.21 -23.50 14.68
C ASP A 292 19.25 -22.58 15.31
N SER A 293 20.28 -22.25 14.52
CA SER A 293 21.40 -21.39 14.96
C SER A 293 20.99 -19.96 15.33
N ALA A 294 19.84 -19.50 14.82
CA ALA A 294 19.25 -18.20 15.13
C ALA A 294 18.47 -18.18 16.46
N VAL A 295 18.37 -19.33 17.16
CA VAL A 295 17.74 -19.46 18.47
C VAL A 295 18.80 -19.50 19.57
N THR A 296 18.66 -18.59 20.53
CA THR A 296 19.60 -18.47 21.65
C THR A 296 18.91 -18.76 22.98
N TYR A 297 19.62 -19.42 23.88
CA TYR A 297 19.11 -19.84 25.19
C TYR A 297 19.88 -19.17 26.31
N THR A 298 19.14 -18.64 27.28
CA THR A 298 19.66 -18.21 28.58
C THR A 298 18.91 -18.97 29.67
N PRO A 299 19.59 -19.61 30.64
CA PRO A 299 20.99 -20.02 30.61
C PRO A 299 21.27 -20.92 29.40
N ALA A 300 22.51 -21.38 29.23
CA ALA A 300 22.93 -22.13 28.05
C ALA A 300 21.95 -23.26 27.68
N LYS A 301 21.81 -23.53 26.36
CA LYS A 301 20.88 -24.48 25.73
C LYS A 301 20.77 -25.84 26.43
N ALA A 302 21.87 -26.36 26.99
CA ALA A 302 21.91 -27.61 27.75
C ALA A 302 21.10 -27.61 29.06
N SER A 303 20.72 -26.43 29.56
CA SER A 303 19.86 -26.26 30.75
C SER A 303 18.39 -26.47 30.43
N TRP A 304 18.03 -26.43 29.15
CA TRP A 304 16.69 -26.75 28.65
C TRP A 304 16.68 -28.21 28.20
N THR A 305 15.79 -29.00 28.81
CA THR A 305 15.70 -30.43 28.54
C THR A 305 15.19 -30.66 27.12
N LEU A 306 15.93 -31.43 26.33
CA LEU A 306 15.51 -31.87 25.00
C LEU A 306 14.51 -33.02 25.14
N SER A 307 13.36 -32.94 24.48
CA SER A 307 12.43 -34.06 24.38
C SER A 307 12.95 -35.11 23.40
N GLY A 308 12.35 -36.30 23.44
CA GLY A 308 12.43 -37.22 22.30
C GLY A 308 11.68 -36.66 21.08
N THR A 309 11.81 -37.35 19.97
CA THR A 309 11.02 -37.18 18.74
C THR A 309 9.55 -37.56 19.00
N ASP A 310 8.62 -36.64 18.75
CA ASP A 310 7.16 -36.82 18.93
C ASP A 310 6.42 -36.17 17.76
N THR A 311 5.33 -36.78 17.29
CA THR A 311 4.57 -36.33 16.10
C THR A 311 3.86 -34.99 16.28
N ASP A 312 3.82 -34.48 17.51
CA ASP A 312 3.09 -33.27 17.90
C ASP A 312 4.00 -32.03 18.09
N ASN A 313 5.32 -32.16 17.83
CA ASN A 313 6.28 -31.04 17.83
C ASN A 313 6.59 -30.61 16.39
N TYR A 314 7.05 -29.37 16.20
CA TYR A 314 7.42 -28.90 14.88
C TYR A 314 8.76 -29.49 14.39
N GLY A 315 8.90 -29.64 13.07
CA GLY A 315 10.11 -30.10 12.40
C GLY A 315 9.96 -31.51 11.83
N ASP A 316 10.63 -31.78 10.70
CA ASP A 316 10.58 -33.05 9.96
C ASP A 316 10.64 -34.28 10.90
N SER A 317 10.07 -35.40 10.44
CA SER A 317 10.08 -36.72 11.08
C SER A 317 11.43 -37.20 11.65
N SER A 318 12.54 -36.56 11.26
CA SER A 318 13.90 -36.80 11.77
C SER A 318 14.36 -35.83 12.89
N SER A 319 13.65 -34.71 13.12
CA SER A 319 13.99 -33.61 14.04
C SER A 319 12.82 -33.05 14.87
N ASN A 320 11.63 -33.67 14.87
CA ASN A 320 10.41 -33.31 15.65
C ASN A 320 10.57 -33.37 17.20
N ASN A 321 11.61 -32.74 17.73
CA ASN A 321 11.86 -32.56 19.15
C ASN A 321 11.40 -31.17 19.60
N MET A 322 11.40 -30.94 20.90
CA MET A 322 11.22 -29.62 21.49
C MET A 322 12.15 -29.50 22.69
N ARG A 323 12.35 -28.28 23.18
CA ARG A 323 13.02 -28.04 24.46
C ARG A 323 12.05 -27.56 25.52
N TYR A 324 12.26 -27.95 26.77
CA TYR A 324 11.41 -27.52 27.87
C TYR A 324 12.16 -27.22 29.16
N ILE A 325 11.57 -26.35 29.96
CA ILE A 325 12.05 -26.00 31.30
C ILE A 325 10.87 -25.66 32.22
N SER A 326 11.04 -25.84 33.53
CA SER A 326 10.02 -25.44 34.49
C SER A 326 9.87 -23.92 34.57
N THR A 327 8.65 -23.47 34.78
CA THR A 327 8.33 -22.10 35.20
C THR A 327 9.03 -21.73 36.51
N ALA A 328 9.26 -20.43 36.70
CA ALA A 328 9.83 -19.86 37.91
C ALA A 328 9.16 -18.51 38.25
N ALA A 329 9.11 -18.18 39.54
CA ALA A 329 8.51 -16.93 40.06
C ALA A 329 9.18 -15.66 39.52
N SER A 330 10.43 -15.75 39.07
CA SER A 330 11.14 -14.71 38.32
C SER A 330 11.70 -15.28 37.03
N GLU A 331 11.84 -14.45 36.00
CA GLU A 331 12.45 -14.86 34.73
C GLU A 331 13.90 -15.27 34.96
N THR A 332 14.15 -16.57 34.85
CA THR A 332 15.48 -17.17 35.05
C THR A 332 15.97 -17.88 33.80
N ALA A 333 15.07 -18.17 32.86
CA ALA A 333 15.39 -18.76 31.58
C ALA A 333 14.53 -18.20 30.43
N THR A 334 15.16 -18.03 29.27
CA THR A 334 14.55 -17.57 28.03
C THR A 334 15.10 -18.30 26.81
N ALA A 335 14.25 -18.54 25.80
CA ALA A 335 14.65 -18.93 24.45
C ALA A 335 14.29 -17.81 23.47
N THR A 336 15.26 -17.27 22.72
CA THR A 336 15.07 -16.09 21.87
C THR A 336 15.28 -16.44 20.41
N TYR A 337 14.22 -16.31 19.61
CA TYR A 337 14.14 -16.61 18.18
C TYR A 337 14.33 -15.31 17.39
N THR A 338 15.48 -15.17 16.72
CA THR A 338 15.84 -13.93 16.01
C THR A 338 15.90 -14.16 14.50
N PRO A 339 14.81 -13.91 13.75
CA PRO A 339 14.80 -14.12 12.31
C PRO A 339 15.76 -13.16 11.59
N ASN A 340 16.15 -13.53 10.36
CA ASN A 340 16.67 -12.57 9.39
C ASN A 340 15.50 -12.14 8.50
N ILE A 341 14.86 -11.02 8.83
CA ILE A 341 13.69 -10.50 8.11
C ILE A 341 14.12 -10.05 6.70
N PRO A 342 13.54 -10.58 5.61
CA PRO A 342 13.97 -10.24 4.24
C PRO A 342 13.71 -8.77 3.89
N GLU A 343 12.55 -8.26 4.28
CA GLU A 343 12.08 -6.92 3.96
C GLU A 343 11.35 -6.30 5.15
N ALA A 344 11.51 -4.99 5.36
CA ALA A 344 10.78 -4.28 6.40
C ALA A 344 9.28 -4.27 6.11
N GLY A 345 8.45 -4.56 7.10
CA GLY A 345 7.02 -4.67 6.88
C GLY A 345 6.26 -5.20 8.08
N PHE A 346 4.94 -5.34 7.91
CA PHE A 346 4.09 -5.99 8.90
C PHE A 346 4.15 -7.52 8.70
N TYR A 347 4.50 -8.25 9.75
CA TYR A 347 4.52 -9.70 9.75
C TYR A 347 3.53 -10.21 10.80
N PRO A 348 2.59 -11.11 10.42
CA PRO A 348 1.92 -11.96 11.40
C PRO A 348 2.96 -12.87 12.06
N VAL A 349 2.84 -13.02 13.39
CA VAL A 349 3.74 -13.86 14.18
C VAL A 349 2.95 -14.98 14.82
N TYR A 350 3.48 -16.20 14.74
CA TYR A 350 2.85 -17.39 15.31
C TYR A 350 3.84 -18.16 16.19
N CYS A 351 3.30 -18.83 17.21
CA CYS A 351 4.04 -19.84 17.97
C CYS A 351 3.52 -21.25 17.68
N PHE A 352 4.41 -22.22 17.81
CA PHE A 352 4.11 -23.65 17.85
C PHE A 352 4.56 -24.22 19.19
N ALA A 353 3.75 -25.07 19.80
CA ALA A 353 4.13 -25.89 20.94
C ALA A 353 3.16 -27.06 21.12
N ASN A 354 3.64 -28.17 21.68
CA ASN A 354 2.82 -29.31 22.04
C ASN A 354 1.92 -29.03 23.28
N ALA A 355 0.63 -29.32 23.15
CA ALA A 355 -0.35 -29.20 24.23
C ALA A 355 -0.35 -30.40 25.19
N SER A 356 -0.29 -30.13 26.50
CA SER A 356 -0.30 -31.19 27.52
C SER A 356 -0.78 -30.71 28.90
N SER A 357 -1.29 -31.63 29.71
CA SER A 357 -1.75 -31.35 31.08
C SER A 357 -0.65 -31.01 32.08
N ASN A 358 0.63 -31.06 31.69
CA ASN A 358 1.77 -30.61 32.50
C ASN A 358 2.38 -29.27 32.06
N ARG A 359 1.79 -28.61 31.05
CA ARG A 359 2.21 -27.26 30.63
C ARG A 359 1.77 -26.21 31.64
N THR A 360 2.49 -25.10 31.64
CA THR A 360 2.01 -23.88 32.33
C THR A 360 0.71 -23.40 31.69
N SER A 361 -0.20 -22.85 32.50
CA SER A 361 -1.48 -22.32 32.00
C SER A 361 -1.36 -20.94 31.32
N GLY A 362 -0.14 -20.41 31.17
CA GLY A 362 0.09 -19.11 30.55
C GLY A 362 1.57 -18.91 30.21
N GLN A 363 2.05 -19.62 29.19
CA GLN A 363 3.40 -19.47 28.67
C GLN A 363 3.58 -18.07 28.07
N LEU A 364 4.62 -17.36 28.50
CA LEU A 364 4.87 -15.98 28.08
C LEU A 364 5.74 -15.94 26.81
N TYR A 365 5.19 -15.32 25.78
CA TYR A 365 5.88 -14.90 24.57
C TYR A 365 6.08 -13.38 24.59
N LYS A 366 7.31 -12.94 24.40
CA LYS A 366 7.72 -11.53 24.29
C LYS A 366 8.11 -11.24 22.86
N VAL A 367 7.21 -10.63 22.08
CA VAL A 367 7.48 -10.24 20.70
C VAL A 367 8.16 -8.87 20.70
N ARG A 368 9.41 -8.80 20.28
CA ARG A 368 10.18 -7.55 20.19
C ARG A 368 10.18 -7.05 18.77
N HIS A 369 9.61 -5.87 18.56
CA HIS A 369 9.37 -5.24 17.26
C HIS A 369 9.80 -3.76 17.32
N THR A 370 9.60 -2.97 16.25
CA THR A 370 10.13 -1.59 16.20
C THR A 370 9.51 -0.63 17.23
N GLY A 371 8.33 -0.96 17.78
CA GLY A 371 7.64 -0.20 18.82
C GLY A 371 8.02 -0.58 20.26
N GLY A 372 8.82 -1.63 20.44
CA GLY A 372 9.19 -2.16 21.76
C GLY A 372 8.90 -3.66 21.90
N GLU A 373 8.41 -4.05 23.06
CA GLU A 373 8.08 -5.44 23.39
C GLU A 373 6.58 -5.60 23.66
N THR A 374 5.99 -6.63 23.05
CA THR A 374 4.61 -7.08 23.23
C THR A 374 4.57 -8.40 23.98
N GLN A 375 3.78 -8.49 25.03
CA GLN A 375 3.68 -9.69 25.86
C GLN A 375 2.36 -10.45 25.65
N VAL A 376 2.45 -11.69 25.20
CA VAL A 376 1.28 -12.57 24.95
C VAL A 376 1.42 -13.84 25.78
N ARG A 377 0.33 -14.29 26.40
CA ARG A 377 0.32 -15.53 27.19
C ARG A 377 -0.60 -16.56 26.56
N ILE A 378 -0.05 -17.72 26.23
CA ILE A 378 -0.82 -18.84 25.67
C ILE A 378 -0.93 -19.97 26.68
N ASN A 379 -2.14 -20.51 26.84
CA ASN A 379 -2.39 -21.66 27.69
C ASN A 379 -2.20 -22.96 26.89
N HIS A 380 -0.97 -23.48 26.85
CA HIS A 380 -0.65 -24.76 26.20
C HIS A 380 -1.15 -26.00 26.96
N ARG A 381 -1.98 -25.83 27.99
CA ARG A 381 -2.81 -26.93 28.51
C ARG A 381 -4.07 -27.13 27.69
N ARG A 382 -4.44 -26.10 26.90
CA ARG A 382 -5.69 -26.05 26.12
C ARG A 382 -5.49 -26.10 24.62
N VAL A 383 -4.37 -25.59 24.12
CA VAL A 383 -4.12 -25.47 22.68
C VAL A 383 -2.65 -25.67 22.31
N GLY A 384 -2.39 -26.36 21.19
CA GLY A 384 -1.05 -26.64 20.67
C GLY A 384 -1.10 -27.50 19.42
N ARG A 385 0.01 -28.13 19.03
CA ARG A 385 0.13 -29.02 17.85
C ARG A 385 -0.19 -28.35 16.51
N GLY A 386 -0.02 -27.03 16.44
CA GLY A 386 -0.31 -26.20 15.28
C GLY A 386 0.03 -24.73 15.55
N TRP A 387 -0.03 -23.90 14.51
CA TRP A 387 0.28 -22.47 14.61
C TRP A 387 -0.81 -21.71 15.37
N ILE A 388 -0.39 -20.97 16.41
CA ILE A 388 -1.25 -20.09 17.21
C ILE A 388 -0.78 -18.64 17.00
N TRP A 389 -1.71 -17.75 16.67
CA TRP A 389 -1.39 -16.36 16.33
C TRP A 389 -1.06 -15.53 17.58
N LEU A 390 0.06 -14.82 17.54
CA LEU A 390 0.51 -13.92 18.61
C LEU A 390 0.19 -12.45 18.33
N GLY A 391 0.01 -12.07 17.06
CA GLY A 391 -0.20 -10.68 16.67
C GLY A 391 0.40 -10.36 15.31
N ASN A 392 0.17 -9.13 14.83
CA ASN A 392 0.83 -8.57 13.65
C ASN A 392 1.74 -7.42 14.09
N TYR A 393 3.00 -7.45 13.67
CA TYR A 393 4.02 -6.50 14.14
C TYR A 393 4.87 -5.98 13.00
N TYR A 394 5.28 -4.72 13.09
CA TYR A 394 6.23 -4.14 12.14
C TYR A 394 7.67 -4.48 12.52
N PHE A 395 8.42 -5.01 11.56
CA PHE A 395 9.83 -5.32 11.70
C PHE A 395 10.65 -4.59 10.65
N ASN A 396 11.88 -4.23 11.00
CA ASN A 396 12.88 -3.81 10.02
C ASN A 396 13.50 -5.04 9.34
N ALA A 397 13.99 -4.88 8.12
CA ALA A 397 14.81 -5.90 7.45
C ALA A 397 16.08 -6.21 8.25
N GLY A 398 16.59 -7.43 8.11
CA GLY A 398 17.77 -7.94 8.80
C GLY A 398 17.47 -8.71 10.08
N SER A 399 18.50 -8.94 10.88
CA SER A 399 18.43 -9.73 12.13
C SER A 399 18.78 -8.87 13.35
N ASN A 400 17.86 -8.74 14.30
CA ASN A 400 18.05 -7.92 15.50
C ASN A 400 17.22 -8.44 16.69
N SER A 401 17.87 -9.02 17.70
CA SER A 401 17.20 -9.60 18.87
C SER A 401 16.57 -8.57 19.84
N GLY A 402 16.84 -7.28 19.65
CA GLY A 402 16.27 -6.19 20.44
C GLY A 402 14.98 -5.62 19.86
N THR A 403 14.81 -5.66 18.53
CA THR A 403 13.70 -5.02 17.81
C THR A 403 13.10 -5.90 16.70
N GLY A 404 13.46 -7.18 16.65
CA GLY A 404 12.96 -8.16 15.68
C GLY A 404 13.21 -9.59 16.15
N SER A 405 12.47 -10.03 17.18
CA SER A 405 12.56 -11.40 17.71
C SER A 405 11.32 -11.79 18.51
N VAL A 406 11.18 -13.09 18.81
CA VAL A 406 10.26 -13.58 19.85
C VAL A 406 11.06 -14.28 20.93
N GLN A 407 10.83 -13.89 22.18
CA GLN A 407 11.45 -14.50 23.34
C GLN A 407 10.41 -15.27 24.17
N ILE A 408 10.61 -16.57 24.31
CA ILE A 408 9.86 -17.43 25.22
C ILE A 408 10.48 -17.31 26.61
N SER A 409 9.65 -17.05 27.61
CA SER A 409 10.08 -16.84 29.00
C SER A 409 9.55 -17.92 29.94
N ASN A 410 10.39 -18.38 30.88
CA ASN A 410 9.95 -19.26 31.95
C ASN A 410 9.25 -18.53 33.11
N LEU A 411 8.97 -17.23 33.00
CA LEU A 411 8.24 -16.48 34.01
C LEU A 411 6.83 -17.04 34.21
N GLU A 412 6.57 -17.49 35.43
CA GLU A 412 5.28 -18.04 35.84
C GLU A 412 4.13 -17.06 35.55
N PRO A 413 2.94 -17.55 35.13
CA PRO A 413 1.79 -16.68 34.95
C PRO A 413 1.33 -16.08 36.28
N PRO A 414 0.89 -14.80 36.32
CA PRO A 414 0.41 -14.17 37.56
C PRO A 414 -0.80 -14.89 38.19
N ALA A 415 -1.59 -15.58 37.37
CA ALA A 415 -2.70 -16.42 37.78
C ALA A 415 -2.70 -17.73 36.96
N GLY A 416 -3.06 -18.84 37.60
CA GLY A 416 -3.19 -20.15 36.95
C GLY A 416 -2.25 -21.21 37.53
N THR A 417 -1.84 -22.17 36.69
CA THR A 417 -1.08 -23.36 37.08
C THR A 417 0.35 -23.29 36.55
N ALA A 418 1.32 -23.39 37.46
CA ALA A 418 2.73 -23.60 37.13
C ALA A 418 2.92 -24.89 36.31
N GLY A 419 3.97 -24.94 35.50
CA GLY A 419 4.28 -26.14 34.72
C GLY A 419 5.52 -25.97 33.86
N TYR A 420 5.58 -26.76 32.78
CA TYR A 420 6.63 -26.64 31.78
C TYR A 420 6.33 -25.57 30.74
N VAL A 421 7.36 -24.82 30.38
CA VAL A 421 7.43 -23.93 29.23
C VAL A 421 8.14 -24.66 28.09
N ILE A 422 7.62 -24.52 26.88
CA ILE A 422 8.08 -25.21 25.67
C ILE A 422 8.72 -24.21 24.71
N ALA A 423 9.93 -24.52 24.28
CA ALA A 423 10.62 -23.87 23.16
C ALA A 423 10.66 -24.86 22.01
N ASP A 424 9.87 -24.57 20.97
CA ASP A 424 9.67 -25.37 19.76
C ASP A 424 9.88 -24.43 18.56
N ALA A 425 8.82 -23.99 17.85
CA ALA A 425 8.97 -23.11 16.69
C ALA A 425 8.26 -21.76 16.79
N ILE A 426 8.86 -20.76 16.14
CA ILE A 426 8.28 -19.42 15.92
C ILE A 426 8.28 -19.11 14.42
N ARG A 427 7.18 -18.56 13.94
CA ARG A 427 6.99 -18.14 12.54
C ARG A 427 6.77 -16.64 12.45
N PHE A 428 7.41 -16.02 11.45
CA PHE A 428 7.22 -14.63 11.03
C PHE A 428 6.76 -14.62 9.57
N GLY A 429 5.55 -14.14 9.30
CA GLY A 429 4.99 -14.07 7.94
C GLY A 429 4.30 -15.35 7.47
N ASN A 430 3.65 -15.26 6.30
CA ASN A 430 2.82 -16.35 5.76
C ASN A 430 3.51 -17.08 4.62
N GLY A 431 4.30 -16.40 3.79
CA GLY A 431 4.98 -17.01 2.67
C GLY A 431 4.07 -17.21 1.46
N MET A 432 4.64 -17.78 0.40
CA MET A 432 3.91 -18.22 -0.78
C MET A 432 3.47 -19.68 -0.65
N GLY A 433 2.48 -20.09 -1.45
CA GLY A 433 2.12 -21.49 -1.60
C GLY A 433 3.30 -22.33 -2.07
N SER A 434 3.66 -23.34 -1.28
CA SER A 434 4.87 -24.14 -1.46
C SER A 434 4.59 -25.63 -1.68
N ILE A 435 3.33 -26.04 -1.64
CA ILE A 435 2.94 -27.44 -1.80
C ILE A 435 2.81 -27.77 -3.29
N THR A 436 3.65 -28.69 -3.76
CA THR A 436 3.61 -29.17 -5.14
C THR A 436 2.52 -30.23 -5.31
N ARG A 437 1.67 -30.04 -6.33
CA ARG A 437 0.76 -31.07 -6.88
C ARG A 437 1.13 -31.33 -8.33
N GLY A 438 0.49 -32.29 -9.01
CA GLY A 438 0.90 -32.78 -10.33
C GLY A 438 1.24 -31.72 -11.40
N GLY A 439 0.72 -30.49 -11.28
CA GLY A 439 1.01 -29.33 -12.15
C GLY A 439 1.96 -28.26 -11.57
N GLY A 440 2.51 -28.41 -10.37
CA GLY A 440 3.38 -27.43 -9.70
C GLY A 440 2.81 -26.90 -8.38
N VAL A 441 3.41 -25.82 -7.88
CA VAL A 441 2.87 -25.00 -6.77
C VAL A 441 1.79 -24.05 -7.28
N SER A 442 0.97 -23.49 -6.39
CA SER A 442 -0.16 -22.63 -6.76
C SER A 442 0.23 -21.28 -7.36
N GLY A 443 1.38 -20.72 -6.96
CA GLY A 443 1.79 -19.36 -7.32
C GLY A 443 1.07 -18.27 -6.52
N TYR A 444 0.14 -18.62 -5.62
CA TYR A 444 -0.60 -17.69 -4.78
C TYR A 444 0.06 -17.50 -3.42
N ALA A 445 -0.22 -16.38 -2.76
CA ALA A 445 0.15 -16.17 -1.36
C ALA A 445 -0.51 -17.26 -0.49
N ARG A 446 0.17 -17.72 0.56
CA ARG A 446 -0.33 -18.88 1.33
C ARG A 446 -1.68 -18.62 1.99
N GLU A 447 -1.97 -17.38 2.36
CA GLU A 447 -3.29 -17.00 2.88
C GLU A 447 -4.41 -17.18 1.87
N ALA A 448 -4.13 -17.22 0.57
CA ALA A 448 -5.12 -17.43 -0.49
C ALA A 448 -5.46 -18.91 -0.73
N GLU A 449 -4.54 -19.80 -0.39
CA GLU A 449 -4.73 -21.24 -0.53
C GLU A 449 -5.78 -21.76 0.44
N CYS A 450 -6.38 -22.90 0.09
CA CYS A 450 -7.36 -23.55 0.94
C CYS A 450 -6.71 -24.08 2.23
N SER A 451 -7.50 -24.23 3.30
CA SER A 451 -7.00 -24.54 4.64
C SER A 451 -6.10 -25.79 4.66
N ARG A 452 -6.42 -26.80 3.85
CA ARG A 452 -5.65 -28.05 3.75
C ARG A 452 -4.14 -27.83 3.62
N TYR A 453 -3.69 -26.91 2.78
CA TYR A 453 -2.26 -26.69 2.53
C TYR A 453 -1.56 -26.00 3.69
N TRP A 454 -2.27 -25.11 4.40
CA TRP A 454 -1.79 -24.53 5.64
C TRP A 454 -1.57 -25.61 6.71
N LEU A 455 -2.53 -26.52 6.87
CA LEU A 455 -2.44 -27.63 7.82
C LEU A 455 -1.35 -28.63 7.41
N GLN A 456 -1.20 -28.91 6.11
CA GLN A 456 -0.12 -29.75 5.59
C GLN A 456 1.26 -29.15 5.86
N GLN A 457 1.42 -27.84 5.66
CA GLN A 457 2.66 -27.14 5.98
C GLN A 457 2.90 -27.00 7.49
N SER A 458 1.84 -27.05 8.29
CA SER A 458 1.90 -27.16 9.75
C SER A 458 2.27 -28.57 10.22
N GLU A 459 2.59 -29.49 9.29
CA GLU A 459 3.02 -30.87 9.56
C GLU A 459 1.97 -31.71 10.30
N MET A 460 0.68 -31.36 10.16
CA MET A 460 -0.39 -32.13 10.76
C MET A 460 -0.50 -33.53 10.15
N PRO A 461 -0.84 -34.55 10.95
CA PRO A 461 -0.90 -35.93 10.47
C PRO A 461 -1.99 -36.12 9.41
N ASN A 462 -1.79 -37.10 8.52
CA ASN A 462 -2.74 -37.41 7.45
C ASN A 462 -4.16 -37.70 7.95
N THR A 463 -4.33 -38.18 9.20
CA THR A 463 -5.66 -38.36 9.82
C THR A 463 -6.44 -37.05 10.00
N VAL A 464 -5.76 -35.91 9.99
CA VAL A 464 -6.36 -34.56 10.06
C VAL A 464 -6.58 -34.00 8.65
N ILE A 465 -5.59 -34.12 7.77
CA ILE A 465 -5.61 -33.45 6.46
C ILE A 465 -6.20 -34.31 5.31
N ASP A 466 -5.99 -35.62 5.29
CA ASP A 466 -6.34 -36.56 4.20
C ASP A 466 -7.52 -37.49 4.59
N ALA A 467 -8.75 -36.96 4.64
CA ALA A 467 -9.92 -37.81 4.93
C ALA A 467 -10.82 -38.05 3.72
N SER A 468 -10.50 -37.45 2.59
CA SER A 468 -11.14 -37.63 1.30
C SER A 468 -10.14 -38.11 0.25
N SER A 469 -10.65 -38.34 -0.95
CA SER A 469 -9.85 -38.72 -2.12
C SER A 469 -9.42 -37.53 -2.99
N THR A 470 -9.78 -36.31 -2.59
CA THR A 470 -9.46 -35.08 -3.32
C THR A 470 -9.15 -33.93 -2.36
N ASP A 471 -8.17 -33.12 -2.72
CA ASP A 471 -7.75 -31.91 -1.99
C ASP A 471 -8.94 -30.96 -1.75
N GLN A 472 -9.83 -30.83 -2.75
CA GLN A 472 -11.04 -30.02 -2.68
C GLN A 472 -11.95 -30.42 -1.50
N ASN A 473 -12.21 -31.72 -1.33
CA ASN A 473 -13.09 -32.22 -0.28
C ASN A 473 -12.39 -32.26 1.08
N ASP A 474 -11.07 -32.48 1.07
CA ASP A 474 -10.25 -32.38 2.28
C ASP A 474 -10.28 -30.97 2.86
N ASN A 475 -10.27 -29.93 2.03
CA ASN A 475 -10.40 -28.55 2.49
C ASN A 475 -11.66 -28.30 3.34
N VAL A 476 -12.80 -28.91 3.03
CA VAL A 476 -14.03 -28.73 3.82
C VAL A 476 -13.91 -29.37 5.21
N SER A 477 -13.20 -30.49 5.30
CA SER A 477 -13.21 -31.32 6.51
C SER A 477 -11.94 -31.18 7.37
N ALA A 478 -10.87 -30.58 6.84
CA ALA A 478 -9.62 -30.36 7.56
C ALA A 478 -9.71 -29.27 8.65
N PRO A 479 -10.36 -28.11 8.46
CA PRO A 479 -10.50 -27.08 9.50
C PRO A 479 -11.12 -27.55 10.83
N PRO A 480 -12.28 -28.24 10.86
CA PRO A 480 -12.83 -28.72 12.13
C PRO A 480 -11.98 -29.82 12.76
N ARG A 481 -11.32 -30.67 11.95
CA ARG A 481 -10.39 -31.69 12.46
C ARG A 481 -9.13 -31.09 13.05
N MET A 482 -8.62 -30.00 12.45
CA MET A 482 -7.55 -29.22 13.05
C MET A 482 -7.97 -28.68 14.41
N ALA A 483 -9.14 -28.06 14.50
CA ALA A 483 -9.65 -27.53 15.77
C ALA A 483 -9.72 -28.62 16.84
N ALA A 484 -10.29 -29.79 16.52
CA ALA A 484 -10.35 -30.93 17.43
C ALA A 484 -8.96 -31.48 17.79
N TYR A 485 -8.02 -31.54 16.85
CA TYR A 485 -6.66 -32.05 17.07
C TYR A 485 -5.80 -31.13 17.95
N MET A 486 -5.89 -29.82 17.71
CA MET A 486 -5.14 -28.79 18.44
C MET A 486 -5.67 -28.56 19.85
N ARG A 487 -6.97 -28.83 20.07
CA ARG A 487 -7.63 -28.62 21.35
C ARG A 487 -7.27 -29.71 22.36
N GLN A 488 -7.09 -29.30 23.61
CA GLN A 488 -6.84 -30.16 24.76
C GLN A 488 -7.77 -29.73 25.90
N ASP A 489 -8.54 -30.65 26.49
CA ASP A 489 -9.37 -30.26 27.64
C ASP A 489 -8.51 -30.01 28.88
N ASP A 490 -8.76 -28.89 29.55
CA ASP A 490 -8.26 -28.60 30.89
C ASP A 490 -9.36 -28.58 31.96
N GLY A 491 -10.58 -29.01 31.62
CA GLY A 491 -11.73 -29.13 32.50
C GLY A 491 -12.86 -28.12 32.21
N GLN A 492 -12.72 -27.28 31.18
CA GLN A 492 -13.74 -26.30 30.78
C GLN A 492 -14.80 -26.88 29.83
N GLY A 493 -14.57 -28.05 29.23
CA GLY A 493 -15.50 -28.71 28.32
C GLY A 493 -15.93 -27.80 27.15
N TYR A 494 -17.20 -27.89 26.76
CA TYR A 494 -17.81 -27.11 25.67
C TYR A 494 -17.88 -25.60 25.90
N ASN A 495 -17.54 -25.15 27.11
CA ASN A 495 -17.59 -23.75 27.47
C ASN A 495 -16.24 -23.05 27.26
N GLY A 496 -15.17 -23.80 26.99
CA GLY A 496 -13.82 -23.25 26.89
C GLY A 496 -13.35 -22.92 25.47
N ASP A 497 -13.88 -23.61 24.45
CA ASP A 497 -13.42 -23.51 23.06
C ASP A 497 -14.60 -23.52 22.07
N ILE A 498 -14.42 -22.87 20.92
CA ILE A 498 -15.44 -22.85 19.87
C ILE A 498 -14.82 -22.93 18.48
N TYR A 499 -15.57 -23.46 17.52
CA TYR A 499 -15.26 -23.40 16.09
C TYR A 499 -16.29 -22.55 15.33
N LEU A 500 -15.84 -21.60 14.50
CA LEU A 500 -16.69 -20.80 13.63
C LEU A 500 -16.17 -20.77 12.19
N GLY A 501 -16.94 -21.32 11.25
CA GLY A 501 -16.66 -21.18 9.82
C GLY A 501 -17.28 -19.91 9.24
N TYR A 502 -16.49 -19.06 8.59
CA TYR A 502 -16.97 -17.86 7.88
C TYR A 502 -17.19 -18.15 6.40
N HIS A 503 -18.43 -17.98 5.95
CA HIS A 503 -18.84 -18.16 4.56
C HIS A 503 -19.66 -16.98 4.05
N SER A 504 -19.80 -16.93 2.72
CA SER A 504 -20.81 -16.11 2.05
C SER A 504 -21.61 -17.02 1.12
N ASN A 505 -22.90 -16.73 0.95
CA ASN A 505 -23.83 -17.66 0.33
C ASN A 505 -24.11 -17.31 -1.14
N ALA A 506 -24.66 -18.27 -1.88
CA ALA A 506 -25.22 -18.03 -3.20
C ALA A 506 -26.44 -18.93 -3.45
N PHE A 507 -27.42 -18.43 -4.21
CA PHE A 507 -28.61 -19.20 -4.56
C PHE A 507 -29.16 -18.88 -5.95
N ASN A 508 -29.74 -17.69 -6.13
CA ASN A 508 -30.42 -17.29 -7.36
C ASN A 508 -30.25 -15.79 -7.71
N GLY A 509 -29.30 -15.12 -7.06
CA GLY A 509 -29.04 -13.69 -7.16
C GLY A 509 -30.05 -12.75 -6.52
N SER A 510 -31.15 -13.26 -5.94
CA SER A 510 -32.18 -12.43 -5.28
C SER A 510 -32.25 -12.61 -3.77
N ALA A 511 -31.75 -13.73 -3.24
CA ALA A 511 -31.67 -13.96 -1.80
C ALA A 511 -30.66 -12.99 -1.15
N ARG A 512 -30.94 -12.60 0.11
CA ARG A 512 -30.12 -11.65 0.86
C ARG A 512 -30.08 -12.00 2.35
N GLY A 513 -29.11 -11.43 3.08
CA GLY A 513 -29.02 -11.50 4.54
C GLY A 513 -28.30 -12.71 5.10
N SER A 514 -28.20 -12.79 6.43
CA SER A 514 -27.38 -13.78 7.11
C SER A 514 -28.14 -15.04 7.52
N VAL A 515 -27.42 -16.16 7.69
CA VAL A 515 -27.98 -17.38 8.29
C VAL A 515 -26.92 -18.25 8.97
N GLY A 516 -27.21 -18.73 10.18
CA GLY A 516 -26.36 -19.69 10.89
C GLY A 516 -26.67 -21.14 10.49
N LEU A 517 -25.66 -21.98 10.31
CA LEU A 517 -25.84 -23.35 9.82
C LEU A 517 -25.80 -24.40 10.94
N ILE A 518 -26.72 -25.35 10.85
CA ILE A 518 -26.85 -26.50 11.75
C ILE A 518 -26.66 -27.78 10.94
N THR A 519 -25.85 -28.70 11.43
CA THR A 519 -25.67 -30.00 10.78
C THR A 519 -26.69 -31.01 11.29
N ASN A 520 -27.25 -31.83 10.39
CA ASN A 520 -28.02 -33.03 10.76
C ASN A 520 -27.21 -34.33 10.58
N ALA A 521 -25.94 -34.22 10.16
CA ALA A 521 -25.04 -35.36 9.99
C ALA A 521 -24.44 -35.86 11.32
N ALA A 522 -24.44 -35.03 12.37
CA ALA A 522 -23.99 -35.36 13.72
C ALA A 522 -24.73 -34.51 14.76
N SER A 523 -24.74 -34.95 16.02
CA SER A 523 -25.22 -34.14 17.14
C SER A 523 -24.06 -33.32 17.70
N VAL A 524 -24.15 -31.99 17.60
CA VAL A 524 -23.16 -31.05 18.16
C VAL A 524 -23.82 -30.26 19.29
N THR A 525 -23.29 -30.41 20.51
CA THR A 525 -23.82 -29.75 21.71
C THR A 525 -23.89 -28.23 21.52
N ASN A 526 -25.03 -27.64 21.86
CA ASN A 526 -25.32 -26.20 21.81
C ASN A 526 -25.26 -25.56 20.40
N GLN A 527 -25.12 -26.33 19.32
CA GLN A 527 -24.95 -25.78 17.97
C GLN A 527 -26.11 -24.90 17.53
N ALA A 528 -27.36 -25.32 17.76
CA ALA A 528 -28.53 -24.53 17.36
C ALA A 528 -28.57 -23.14 18.03
N THR A 529 -28.13 -23.06 19.29
CA THR A 529 -28.01 -21.80 20.03
C THR A 529 -26.92 -20.92 19.43
N LEU A 530 -25.73 -21.48 19.18
CA LEU A 530 -24.64 -20.73 18.56
C LEU A 530 -25.03 -20.23 17.17
N ALA A 531 -25.61 -21.09 16.33
CA ALA A 531 -26.06 -20.78 14.98
C ALA A 531 -27.07 -19.61 14.95
N ALA A 532 -28.04 -19.61 15.86
CA ALA A 532 -28.97 -18.49 15.98
C ALA A 532 -28.26 -17.21 16.42
N LEU A 533 -27.37 -17.27 17.42
CA LEU A 533 -26.66 -16.10 17.95
C LEU A 533 -25.79 -15.41 16.89
N VAL A 534 -25.07 -16.18 16.05
CA VAL A 534 -24.19 -15.62 15.02
C VAL A 534 -24.95 -14.86 13.93
N SER A 535 -26.15 -15.34 13.55
CA SER A 535 -27.01 -14.68 12.56
C SER A 535 -27.81 -13.54 13.18
N ASP A 536 -28.49 -13.76 14.31
CA ASP A 536 -29.34 -12.74 14.94
C ASP A 536 -28.55 -11.52 15.40
N THR A 537 -27.33 -11.73 15.92
CA THR A 537 -26.46 -10.62 16.35
C THR A 537 -25.95 -9.82 15.15
N LEU A 538 -25.59 -10.50 14.06
CA LEU A 538 -25.18 -9.86 12.81
C LEU A 538 -26.31 -9.01 12.24
N ASP A 539 -27.49 -9.60 12.05
CA ASP A 539 -28.65 -8.89 11.53
C ASP A 539 -29.01 -7.69 12.42
N THR A 540 -28.98 -7.85 13.74
CA THR A 540 -29.28 -6.75 14.66
C THR A 540 -28.30 -5.59 14.50
N GLU A 541 -26.99 -5.86 14.50
CA GLU A 541 -25.98 -4.80 14.42
C GLU A 541 -25.91 -4.17 13.03
N CYS A 542 -26.02 -4.96 11.96
CA CYS A 542 -26.05 -4.42 10.62
C CYS A 542 -27.26 -3.52 10.38
N ASN A 543 -28.45 -3.89 10.86
CA ASN A 543 -29.64 -3.04 10.75
C ASN A 543 -29.54 -1.72 11.53
N ILE A 544 -28.70 -1.66 12.57
CA ILE A 544 -28.43 -0.42 13.33
C ILE A 544 -27.53 0.52 12.55
N GLU A 545 -26.57 -0.03 11.80
CA GLU A 545 -25.52 0.72 11.10
C GLU A 545 -25.87 1.00 9.63
N ASP A 546 -26.92 0.38 9.10
CA ASP A 546 -27.43 0.47 7.72
C ASP A 546 -27.42 1.89 7.14
N ALA A 547 -27.83 2.89 7.94
CA ALA A 547 -27.87 4.29 7.52
C ALA A 547 -26.49 4.89 7.15
N ASN A 548 -25.40 4.18 7.42
CA ASN A 548 -24.03 4.57 7.11
C ASN A 548 -23.45 3.88 5.85
N TRP A 549 -24.28 3.11 5.12
CA TRP A 549 -23.85 2.23 4.01
C TRP A 549 -24.63 2.48 2.72
N GLU A 550 -24.06 2.03 1.59
CA GLU A 550 -24.60 2.15 0.23
C GLU A 550 -25.97 1.48 0.09
N TYR A 551 -26.14 0.32 0.72
CA TYR A 551 -27.35 -0.48 0.63
C TYR A 551 -27.85 -0.89 2.00
N THR A 552 -29.17 -1.06 2.09
CA THR A 552 -29.78 -1.59 3.30
C THR A 552 -29.38 -3.03 3.54
N TRP A 553 -29.22 -3.42 4.81
CA TRP A 553 -28.87 -4.80 5.17
C TRP A 553 -29.96 -5.78 4.71
N GLY A 554 -29.53 -6.94 4.20
CA GLY A 554 -30.42 -7.99 3.72
C GLY A 554 -31.06 -8.80 4.85
N ALA A 555 -32.19 -9.48 4.58
CA ALA A 555 -32.80 -10.40 5.52
C ALA A 555 -33.12 -11.75 4.87
N TYR A 556 -32.60 -12.84 5.43
CA TYR A 556 -32.84 -14.20 4.92
C TYR A 556 -34.22 -14.74 5.33
N GLY A 557 -34.79 -14.22 6.44
CA GLY A 557 -36.11 -14.60 6.96
C GLY A 557 -36.11 -15.77 7.96
N SER A 558 -34.95 -16.33 8.30
CA SER A 558 -34.77 -17.32 9.36
C SER A 558 -33.34 -17.28 9.88
N SER A 559 -33.15 -17.32 11.21
CA SER A 559 -31.82 -17.24 11.83
C SER A 559 -30.95 -18.46 11.59
N THR A 560 -31.56 -19.61 11.27
CA THR A 560 -30.84 -20.88 11.12
C THR A 560 -31.32 -21.72 9.95
N LEU A 561 -30.40 -22.44 9.31
CA LEU A 561 -30.67 -23.44 8.28
C LEU A 561 -30.03 -24.80 8.64
N THR A 562 -30.79 -25.89 8.50
CA THR A 562 -30.32 -27.24 8.85
C THR A 562 -30.12 -28.11 7.60
N SER A 563 -28.93 -28.70 7.45
CA SER A 563 -28.60 -29.65 6.37
C SER A 563 -27.41 -30.54 6.75
N ALA A 564 -26.89 -31.34 5.82
CA ALA A 564 -25.69 -32.16 6.02
C ALA A 564 -24.43 -31.38 5.60
N TYR A 565 -23.91 -30.53 6.50
CA TYR A 565 -22.70 -29.75 6.26
C TYR A 565 -21.45 -30.52 6.71
N GLY A 566 -20.40 -30.55 5.86
CA GLY A 566 -19.18 -31.33 6.13
C GLY A 566 -18.17 -30.66 7.07
N GLU A 567 -18.17 -29.33 7.12
CA GLU A 567 -17.26 -28.54 7.96
C GLU A 567 -17.71 -28.50 9.43
N ILE A 568 -19.00 -28.72 9.70
CA ILE A 568 -19.56 -28.75 11.05
C ILE A 568 -20.20 -30.11 11.30
N GLY A 569 -19.77 -30.81 12.34
CA GLY A 569 -20.25 -32.15 12.65
C GLY A 569 -19.17 -33.07 13.18
N THR A 570 -19.02 -34.26 12.59
CA THR A 570 -18.13 -35.32 13.10
C THR A 570 -16.65 -34.90 13.14
N GLY A 571 -16.21 -33.97 12.28
CA GLY A 571 -14.85 -33.45 12.27
C GLY A 571 -14.43 -32.75 13.56
N LEU A 572 -15.38 -32.17 14.31
CA LEU A 572 -15.11 -31.54 15.62
C LEU A 572 -14.94 -32.57 16.74
N ASN A 573 -15.18 -33.86 16.46
CA ASN A 573 -15.00 -34.98 17.39
C ASN A 573 -15.67 -34.82 18.77
N SER A 574 -16.77 -34.06 18.85
CA SER A 574 -17.45 -33.71 20.12
C SER A 574 -16.54 -32.99 21.13
N GLU A 575 -15.48 -32.33 20.69
CA GLU A 575 -14.52 -31.62 21.56
C GLU A 575 -15.00 -30.20 21.92
N MET A 576 -15.80 -29.59 21.04
CA MET A 576 -16.29 -28.22 21.18
C MET A 576 -17.60 -28.01 20.41
N CYS A 577 -18.25 -26.87 20.65
CA CYS A 577 -19.38 -26.41 19.84
C CYS A 577 -18.84 -25.75 18.56
N GLY A 578 -19.56 -25.88 17.45
CA GLY A 578 -19.23 -25.11 16.25
C GLY A 578 -20.37 -25.00 15.26
N THR A 579 -20.32 -23.93 14.46
CA THR A 579 -21.30 -23.60 13.41
C THR A 579 -20.60 -22.91 12.24
N ILE A 580 -21.33 -22.68 11.16
CA ILE A 580 -20.94 -21.80 10.07
C ILE A 580 -21.89 -20.60 10.08
N ILE A 581 -21.34 -19.42 9.83
CA ILE A 581 -22.13 -18.25 9.48
C ILE A 581 -22.01 -18.00 7.98
N GLU A 582 -23.15 -18.00 7.29
CA GLU A 582 -23.29 -17.40 5.97
C GLU A 582 -23.59 -15.91 6.19
N ILE A 583 -22.59 -15.04 5.98
CA ILE A 583 -22.67 -13.63 6.37
C ILE A 583 -23.73 -12.89 5.54
N ALA A 584 -23.71 -13.07 4.22
CA ALA A 584 -24.65 -12.50 3.25
C ALA A 584 -24.48 -13.22 1.89
N PHE A 585 -25.25 -12.82 0.87
CA PHE A 585 -25.24 -13.48 -0.44
C PHE A 585 -24.29 -12.82 -1.44
N HIS A 586 -23.21 -13.51 -1.84
CA HIS A 586 -22.23 -13.00 -2.79
C HIS A 586 -22.70 -13.01 -4.26
N ASP A 587 -23.82 -13.66 -4.56
CA ASP A 587 -24.45 -13.63 -5.90
C ASP A 587 -25.53 -12.55 -6.04
N ASN A 588 -25.86 -11.84 -4.96
CA ASN A 588 -26.75 -10.68 -4.96
C ASN A 588 -25.95 -9.37 -5.05
N SER A 589 -26.36 -8.45 -5.93
CA SER A 589 -25.62 -7.20 -6.18
C SER A 589 -25.44 -6.30 -4.95
N SER A 590 -26.46 -6.16 -4.12
CA SER A 590 -26.41 -5.29 -2.93
C SER A 590 -25.60 -5.94 -1.80
N ASP A 591 -25.83 -7.22 -1.53
CA ASP A 591 -25.03 -7.95 -0.53
C ASP A 591 -23.56 -8.06 -0.96
N ALA A 592 -23.27 -8.27 -2.24
CA ALA A 592 -21.90 -8.30 -2.75
C ALA A 592 -21.21 -6.92 -2.66
N ALA A 593 -21.93 -5.80 -2.82
CA ALA A 593 -21.39 -4.48 -2.55
C ALA A 593 -21.09 -4.28 -1.06
N LEU A 594 -22.04 -4.62 -0.18
CA LEU A 594 -21.85 -4.55 1.27
C LEU A 594 -20.69 -5.45 1.74
N LEU A 595 -20.57 -6.66 1.21
CA LEU A 595 -19.47 -7.57 1.54
C LEU A 595 -18.11 -7.10 1.01
N ARG A 596 -18.02 -6.10 0.14
CA ARG A 596 -16.74 -5.46 -0.25
C ARG A 596 -16.43 -4.23 0.58
N ASP A 597 -17.40 -3.67 1.30
CA ASP A 597 -17.24 -2.47 2.11
C ASP A 597 -16.51 -2.79 3.45
N PRO A 598 -15.35 -2.17 3.73
CA PRO A 598 -14.65 -2.31 5.00
C PRO A 598 -15.51 -2.01 6.24
N LYS A 599 -16.42 -1.02 6.18
CA LYS A 599 -17.31 -0.64 7.29
C LYS A 599 -18.23 -1.81 7.66
N VAL A 600 -18.83 -2.43 6.65
CA VAL A 600 -19.71 -3.61 6.84
C VAL A 600 -18.90 -4.78 7.37
N ARG A 601 -17.70 -5.04 6.84
CA ARG A 601 -16.85 -6.13 7.32
C ARG A 601 -16.43 -5.95 8.77
N TYR A 602 -16.15 -4.73 9.21
CA TYR A 602 -15.87 -4.46 10.62
C TYR A 602 -17.07 -4.79 11.51
N VAL A 603 -18.27 -4.34 11.15
CA VAL A 603 -19.51 -4.64 11.89
C VAL A 603 -19.82 -6.14 11.87
N ALA A 604 -19.57 -6.82 10.75
CA ALA A 604 -19.70 -8.27 10.67
C ALA A 604 -18.71 -8.98 11.61
N ALA A 605 -17.45 -8.55 11.68
CA ALA A 605 -16.48 -9.10 12.64
C ALA A 605 -16.87 -8.83 14.10
N ARG A 606 -17.29 -7.60 14.41
CA ARG A 606 -17.73 -7.17 15.76
C ARG A 606 -18.92 -7.99 16.23
N SER A 607 -19.94 -8.14 15.39
CA SER A 607 -21.15 -8.90 15.72
C SER A 607 -20.86 -10.38 16.00
N GLN A 608 -19.90 -10.99 15.29
CA GLN A 608 -19.50 -12.36 15.58
C GLN A 608 -18.76 -12.47 16.91
N MET A 609 -17.89 -11.51 17.25
CA MET A 609 -17.27 -11.46 18.58
C MET A 609 -18.34 -11.30 19.67
N HIS A 610 -19.34 -10.43 19.46
CA HIS A 610 -20.47 -10.27 20.37
C HIS A 610 -21.33 -11.54 20.49
N ALA A 611 -21.56 -12.27 19.38
CA ALA A 611 -22.28 -13.54 19.39
C ALA A 611 -21.56 -14.59 20.25
N LEU A 612 -20.23 -14.66 20.16
CA LEU A 612 -19.42 -15.54 21.01
C LEU A 612 -19.49 -15.14 22.49
N VAL A 613 -19.45 -13.84 22.79
CA VAL A 613 -19.64 -13.33 24.16
C VAL A 613 -21.01 -13.75 24.71
N LYS A 614 -22.08 -13.57 23.92
CA LYS A 614 -23.44 -14.01 24.30
C LYS A 614 -23.51 -15.52 24.51
N TYR A 615 -22.86 -16.31 23.65
CA TYR A 615 -22.80 -17.77 23.76
C TYR A 615 -22.16 -18.20 25.09
N PHE A 616 -20.94 -17.75 25.38
CA PHE A 616 -20.26 -18.15 26.63
C PHE A 616 -21.01 -17.63 27.86
N ASN A 617 -21.57 -16.42 27.80
CA ASN A 617 -22.37 -15.84 28.86
C ASN A 617 -23.57 -16.74 29.25
N GLN A 618 -24.24 -17.34 28.26
CA GLN A 618 -25.38 -18.24 28.47
C GLN A 618 -25.03 -19.47 29.33
N PHE A 619 -23.77 -19.92 29.30
CA PHE A 619 -23.31 -21.10 30.04
C PHE A 619 -22.47 -20.77 31.28
N ASP A 620 -21.89 -19.57 31.36
CA ASP A 620 -21.08 -19.10 32.50
C ASP A 620 -21.86 -18.40 33.62
N SER A 621 -23.06 -17.90 33.35
CA SER A 621 -23.82 -17.03 34.28
C SER A 621 -23.11 -15.71 34.65
N ASN A 622 -22.16 -15.23 33.82
CA ASN A 622 -21.50 -13.92 34.00
C ASN A 622 -22.43 -12.75 33.61
N SER A 623 -22.05 -11.51 33.92
CA SER A 623 -22.71 -10.34 33.32
C SER A 623 -22.24 -10.16 31.88
N LEU A 624 -23.18 -9.91 30.96
CA LEU A 624 -22.84 -9.57 29.57
C LEU A 624 -22.11 -8.23 29.54
N ALA A 625 -20.99 -8.17 28.83
CA ALA A 625 -20.19 -6.96 28.67
C ALA A 625 -19.45 -7.01 27.33
N PHE A 626 -19.34 -5.86 26.66
CA PHE A 626 -18.78 -5.76 25.32
C PHE A 626 -17.64 -4.73 25.25
N PRO A 627 -16.57 -4.97 24.48
CA PRO A 627 -15.52 -3.97 24.28
C PRO A 627 -16.07 -2.63 23.77
N PRO A 628 -15.42 -1.50 24.11
CA PRO A 628 -15.83 -0.18 23.64
C PRO A 628 -15.44 0.06 22.17
N GLU A 629 -16.00 1.10 21.56
CA GLU A 629 -15.60 1.59 20.22
C GLU A 629 -14.28 2.40 20.25
N PRO A 630 -13.57 2.54 19.11
CA PRO A 630 -12.36 3.34 19.02
C PRO A 630 -12.59 4.82 19.39
N PRO A 631 -11.66 5.48 20.10
CA PRO A 631 -11.71 6.92 20.32
C PRO A 631 -11.58 7.73 19.03
N THR A 632 -12.33 8.82 18.93
CA THR A 632 -12.25 9.82 17.85
C THR A 632 -11.71 11.16 18.38
N ARG A 633 -11.57 12.17 17.49
CA ARG A 633 -11.09 13.53 17.84
C ARG A 633 -9.72 13.51 18.52
N VAL A 634 -8.86 12.59 18.08
CA VAL A 634 -7.52 12.44 18.64
C VAL A 634 -6.63 13.59 18.17
N ARG A 635 -5.81 14.11 19.08
CA ARG A 635 -4.81 15.14 18.79
C ARG A 635 -3.61 15.00 19.70
N ALA A 636 -2.45 15.40 19.21
CA ALA A 636 -1.22 15.50 19.98
C ALA A 636 -0.63 16.91 19.83
N VAL A 637 -0.40 17.56 20.98
CA VAL A 637 0.04 18.95 21.06
C VAL A 637 1.28 19.06 21.93
N ASN A 638 2.32 19.70 21.41
CA ASN A 638 3.54 20.01 22.14
C ASN A 638 3.23 20.88 23.37
N SER A 639 3.65 20.40 24.54
CA SER A 639 3.46 21.10 25.82
C SER A 639 4.76 21.71 26.37
N GLY A 640 5.85 21.63 25.59
CA GLY A 640 7.19 22.11 25.98
C GLY A 640 7.89 21.20 27.00
N SER A 641 9.19 21.43 27.23
CA SER A 641 9.99 20.72 28.23
C SER A 641 9.98 19.18 28.11
N GLY A 642 9.88 18.65 26.89
CA GLY A 642 9.79 17.20 26.65
C GLY A 642 8.39 16.60 26.91
N GLY A 643 7.36 17.44 27.01
CA GLY A 643 5.97 17.04 27.21
C GLY A 643 5.12 17.11 25.94
N VAL A 644 4.28 16.10 25.74
CA VAL A 644 3.19 16.09 24.73
C VAL A 644 1.88 15.85 25.42
N THR A 645 0.88 16.70 25.15
CA THR A 645 -0.50 16.48 25.59
C THR A 645 -1.26 15.79 24.47
N ILE A 646 -1.80 14.62 24.78
CA ILE A 646 -2.67 13.84 23.90
C ILE A 646 -4.10 14.00 24.43
N SER A 647 -5.05 14.22 23.53
CA SER A 647 -6.47 14.39 23.87
C SER A 647 -7.35 13.68 22.84
N TRP A 648 -8.55 13.25 23.25
CA TRP A 648 -9.52 12.50 22.43
C TRP A 648 -10.96 12.81 22.89
N ALA A 649 -11.97 12.18 22.27
CA ALA A 649 -13.36 12.24 22.72
C ALA A 649 -13.70 11.09 23.68
N ALA A 650 -14.60 11.35 24.63
CA ALA A 650 -15.15 10.30 25.50
C ALA A 650 -15.89 9.25 24.66
N VAL A 651 -15.78 7.97 25.04
CA VAL A 651 -16.43 6.86 24.32
C VAL A 651 -17.64 6.41 25.13
N ALA A 652 -18.82 6.79 24.66
CA ALA A 652 -20.10 6.40 25.25
C ALA A 652 -20.51 5.00 24.79
N ALA A 653 -21.50 4.41 25.47
CA ALA A 653 -22.13 3.17 24.98
C ALA A 653 -22.81 3.45 23.64
N GLY A 654 -22.59 2.57 22.67
CA GLY A 654 -23.10 2.70 21.30
C GLY A 654 -24.49 2.07 21.12
N SER A 655 -25.14 2.38 19.99
CA SER A 655 -26.42 1.77 19.59
C SER A 655 -26.29 0.28 19.24
N ALA A 656 -25.12 -0.18 18.78
CA ALA A 656 -24.85 -1.56 18.36
C ALA A 656 -24.30 -2.47 19.48
N SER A 657 -24.83 -2.34 20.70
CA SER A 657 -24.47 -3.18 21.87
C SER A 657 -23.01 -3.06 22.37
N THR A 658 -22.28 -1.98 22.06
CA THR A 658 -20.96 -1.72 22.69
C THR A 658 -21.10 -0.93 23.99
N ASP A 659 -20.30 -1.30 25.00
CA ASP A 659 -20.32 -0.61 26.29
C ASP A 659 -19.41 0.62 26.30
N ALA A 660 -19.71 1.57 27.18
CA ALA A 660 -18.86 2.74 27.38
C ALA A 660 -17.44 2.37 27.84
N ALA A 661 -16.47 3.23 27.51
CA ALA A 661 -15.13 3.11 28.05
C ALA A 661 -15.12 3.34 29.58
N THR A 662 -14.24 2.65 30.29
CA THR A 662 -13.92 2.94 31.70
C THR A 662 -12.49 3.47 31.87
N GLY A 663 -11.71 3.49 30.79
CA GLY A 663 -10.38 4.08 30.69
C GLY A 663 -9.83 4.00 29.27
N TYR A 664 -8.57 4.38 29.09
CA TYR A 664 -7.89 4.45 27.80
C TYR A 664 -6.45 3.94 27.88
N ARG A 665 -5.88 3.54 26.75
CA ARG A 665 -4.45 3.23 26.57
C ARG A 665 -3.87 4.06 25.45
N ILE A 666 -2.78 4.75 25.74
CA ILE A 666 -2.06 5.59 24.76
C ILE A 666 -0.81 4.83 24.35
N TYR A 667 -0.76 4.40 23.09
CA TYR A 667 0.40 3.75 22.50
C TYR A 667 1.38 4.77 21.92
N ARG A 668 2.66 4.40 21.87
CA ARG A 668 3.74 5.26 21.39
C ARG A 668 4.57 4.58 20.32
N SER A 669 5.08 5.37 19.38
CA SER A 669 5.98 4.92 18.32
C SER A 669 6.97 6.03 17.95
N THR A 670 8.15 5.64 17.45
CA THR A 670 9.16 6.55 16.88
C THR A 670 9.24 6.44 15.35
N ASP A 671 8.62 5.44 14.75
CA ASP A 671 8.64 5.19 13.30
C ASP A 671 7.26 5.31 12.64
N GLY A 672 6.19 5.42 13.42
CA GLY A 672 4.81 5.52 12.96
C GLY A 672 4.17 4.17 12.60
N TYR A 673 4.88 3.05 12.67
CA TYR A 673 4.39 1.71 12.31
C TYR A 673 4.36 0.76 13.50
N GLY A 674 5.47 0.64 14.23
CA GLY A 674 5.55 -0.19 15.43
C GLY A 674 5.11 0.61 16.65
N PHE A 675 4.03 0.19 17.30
CA PHE A 675 3.49 0.85 18.49
C PHE A 675 3.63 -0.03 19.73
N GLY A 676 4.10 0.55 20.83
CA GLY A 676 4.29 -0.15 22.10
C GLY A 676 4.34 0.78 23.30
N ASN A 677 4.79 0.25 24.44
CA ASN A 677 5.00 0.98 25.70
C ASN A 677 3.82 1.90 26.12
N PRO A 678 2.60 1.38 26.32
CA PRO A 678 1.43 2.21 26.48
C PRO A 678 1.37 2.86 27.86
N VAL A 679 0.60 3.93 27.93
CA VAL A 679 0.22 4.60 29.17
C VAL A 679 -1.27 4.40 29.40
N SER A 680 -1.64 3.78 30.52
CA SER A 680 -3.04 3.61 30.92
C SER A 680 -3.58 4.89 31.57
N VAL A 681 -4.81 5.26 31.22
CA VAL A 681 -5.54 6.40 31.76
C VAL A 681 -6.89 5.92 32.27
N SER A 682 -7.21 6.18 33.54
CA SER A 682 -8.46 5.72 34.16
C SER A 682 -9.60 6.73 34.04
N GLY A 683 -10.82 6.22 33.84
CA GLY A 683 -12.07 6.98 33.83
C GLY A 683 -12.47 7.48 32.44
N ASN A 684 -13.74 7.26 32.07
CA ASN A 684 -14.30 7.72 30.79
C ASN A 684 -14.19 9.25 30.61
N GLY A 685 -14.36 10.01 31.68
CA GLY A 685 -14.27 11.48 31.65
C GLY A 685 -12.84 12.03 31.49
N THR A 686 -11.82 11.19 31.66
CA THR A 686 -10.41 11.59 31.53
C THR A 686 -9.98 11.46 30.07
N VAL A 687 -10.29 12.48 29.27
CA VAL A 687 -10.10 12.47 27.81
C VAL A 687 -8.79 13.13 27.35
N THR A 688 -7.82 13.24 28.26
CA THR A 688 -6.50 13.80 27.95
C THR A 688 -5.44 13.30 28.92
N THR A 689 -4.19 13.23 28.46
CA THR A 689 -3.02 12.95 29.28
C THR A 689 -1.78 13.64 28.73
N THR A 690 -0.82 13.96 29.59
CA THR A 690 0.48 14.52 29.18
C THR A 690 1.58 13.49 29.41
N ILE A 691 2.28 13.13 28.33
CA ILE A 691 3.44 12.25 28.36
C ILE A 691 4.71 13.12 28.39
N ASN A 692 5.50 12.96 29.46
CA ASN A 692 6.72 13.73 29.70
C ASN A 692 7.98 12.91 29.43
N GLY A 693 9.14 13.59 29.43
CA GLY A 693 10.44 12.94 29.27
C GLY A 693 10.72 12.43 27.86
N LEU A 694 9.98 12.95 26.86
CA LEU A 694 10.20 12.62 25.45
C LEU A 694 11.36 13.45 24.90
N THR A 695 12.13 12.83 24.02
CA THR A 695 13.30 13.47 23.39
C THR A 695 12.87 14.64 22.50
N LEU A 696 13.47 15.80 22.71
CA LEU A 696 13.28 16.98 21.86
C LEU A 696 13.80 16.73 20.44
N ASN A 697 13.22 17.45 19.47
CA ASN A 697 13.57 17.42 18.04
C ASN A 697 13.35 16.08 17.31
N GLN A 698 12.86 15.06 18.01
CA GLN A 698 12.39 13.80 17.43
C GLN A 698 10.89 13.87 17.17
N VAL A 699 10.45 13.13 16.15
CA VAL A 699 9.03 12.88 15.90
C VAL A 699 8.58 11.74 16.79
N HIS A 700 7.46 11.93 17.48
CA HIS A 700 6.80 10.91 18.28
C HIS A 700 5.39 10.71 17.76
N TYR A 701 4.97 9.46 17.62
CA TYR A 701 3.68 9.05 17.10
C TYR A 701 2.85 8.43 18.23
N PHE A 702 1.55 8.66 18.21
CA PHE A 702 0.61 8.20 19.22
C PHE A 702 -0.69 7.73 18.59
N ARG A 703 -1.34 6.78 19.26
CA ARG A 703 -2.73 6.38 19.02
C ARG A 703 -3.38 5.98 20.33
N VAL A 704 -4.70 6.10 20.42
CA VAL A 704 -5.45 5.89 21.67
C VAL A 704 -6.46 4.76 21.47
N ALA A 705 -6.50 3.80 22.38
CA ALA A 705 -7.55 2.80 22.44
C ALA A 705 -8.41 3.00 23.69
N ALA A 706 -9.71 2.76 23.59
CA ALA A 706 -10.62 2.70 24.71
C ALA A 706 -10.55 1.33 25.38
N THR A 707 -10.75 1.29 26.70
CA THR A 707 -10.71 0.06 27.49
C THR A 707 -11.91 -0.03 28.42
N ASN A 708 -12.39 -1.24 28.63
CA ASN A 708 -13.27 -1.59 29.74
C ASN A 708 -12.97 -3.01 30.24
N ALA A 709 -13.84 -3.58 31.09
CA ALA A 709 -13.64 -4.93 31.62
C ALA A 709 -13.79 -6.04 30.56
N ALA A 710 -14.49 -5.75 29.45
CA ALA A 710 -14.69 -6.71 28.37
C ALA A 710 -13.52 -6.76 27.37
N GLY A 711 -12.70 -5.71 27.31
CA GLY A 711 -11.50 -5.70 26.50
C GLY A 711 -11.08 -4.30 26.07
N GLU A 712 -10.40 -4.25 24.93
CA GLU A 712 -9.87 -3.03 24.31
C GLU A 712 -10.48 -2.81 22.92
N SER A 713 -10.72 -1.55 22.55
CA SER A 713 -11.19 -1.20 21.20
C SER A 713 -10.09 -1.37 20.14
N THR A 714 -10.42 -1.22 18.86
CA THR A 714 -9.41 -0.78 17.87
C THR A 714 -8.88 0.62 18.25
N PRO A 715 -7.68 1.04 17.79
CA PRO A 715 -7.13 2.33 18.15
C PRO A 715 -7.70 3.44 17.26
N SER A 716 -7.56 4.68 17.72
CA SER A 716 -7.75 5.89 16.92
C SER A 716 -6.74 5.99 15.77
N GLU A 717 -6.95 6.95 14.87
CA GLU A 717 -5.89 7.44 13.95
C GLU A 717 -4.59 7.82 14.64
N VAL A 718 -3.51 7.76 13.87
CA VAL A 718 -2.19 8.13 14.33
C VAL A 718 -2.08 9.64 14.33
N VAL A 719 -1.64 10.18 15.46
CA VAL A 719 -1.24 11.58 15.60
C VAL A 719 0.24 11.66 15.94
N ALA A 720 0.89 12.76 15.56
CA ALA A 720 2.31 12.92 15.71
C ALA A 720 2.68 14.35 16.13
N VAL A 721 3.78 14.45 16.87
CA VAL A 721 4.39 15.72 17.26
C VAL A 721 5.88 15.64 17.01
N ARG A 722 6.47 16.70 16.46
CA ARG A 722 7.91 16.93 16.62
C ARG A 722 8.14 17.90 17.76
N LEU A 723 8.72 17.41 18.85
CA LEU A 723 8.84 18.20 20.08
C LEU A 723 9.87 19.33 19.98
N ARG A 724 9.55 20.46 20.62
CA ARG A 724 10.49 21.56 20.90
C ARG A 724 10.14 22.30 22.18
N ASN A 725 11.05 23.15 22.63
CA ASN A 725 10.70 24.24 23.52
C ASN A 725 10.18 25.44 22.71
N GLY A 726 9.09 26.04 23.17
CA GLY A 726 8.48 27.22 22.56
C GLY A 726 7.44 26.92 21.47
N PRO A 727 6.97 27.96 20.76
CA PRO A 727 5.85 27.86 19.84
C PRO A 727 6.08 26.90 18.67
N VAL A 728 5.03 26.18 18.29
CA VAL A 728 5.02 25.26 17.14
C VAL A 728 4.41 25.98 15.92
N PRO A 729 5.13 26.04 14.77
CA PRO A 729 4.66 26.81 13.62
C PRO A 729 3.66 26.08 12.72
N VAL A 730 3.63 24.75 12.75
CA VAL A 730 2.86 23.90 11.81
C VAL A 730 1.83 23.07 12.57
N LEU A 731 0.60 23.03 12.05
CA LEU A 731 -0.39 22.01 12.39
C LEU A 731 -0.62 21.11 11.18
N ILE A 732 -0.55 19.80 11.38
CA ILE A 732 -0.99 18.81 10.39
C ILE A 732 -2.39 18.35 10.77
N VAL A 733 -3.35 18.55 9.88
CA VAL A 733 -4.73 18.09 10.03
C VAL A 733 -4.94 16.90 9.11
N ASN A 734 -5.27 15.74 9.67
CA ASN A 734 -5.71 14.61 8.88
C ASN A 734 -7.21 14.74 8.63
N GLY A 735 -7.60 14.96 7.38
CA GLY A 735 -9.00 15.01 6.96
C GLY A 735 -9.24 14.08 5.79
N TYR A 736 -8.58 12.92 5.80
CA TYR A 736 -8.86 11.81 4.90
C TYR A 736 -9.49 10.68 5.71
N ASP A 737 -10.81 10.68 5.73
CA ASP A 737 -11.61 9.74 6.51
C ASP A 737 -12.17 8.60 5.67
N ARG A 738 -12.32 8.82 4.36
CA ARG A 738 -12.87 7.85 3.40
C ARG A 738 -12.27 6.47 3.57
N ILE A 739 -13.18 5.52 3.75
CA ILE A 739 -12.91 4.09 3.81
C ILE A 739 -14.13 3.35 3.26
N ASP A 740 -14.01 2.87 2.03
CA ASP A 740 -15.13 2.25 1.31
C ASP A 740 -14.63 1.22 0.30
N ARG A 741 -15.55 0.55 -0.40
CA ARG A 741 -15.17 -0.46 -1.39
C ARG A 741 -14.51 0.11 -2.65
N TYR A 742 -14.65 1.40 -2.94
CA TYR A 742 -14.12 2.03 -4.15
C TYR A 742 -12.61 2.26 -4.06
N ASN A 743 -12.05 2.30 -2.83
CA ASN A 743 -10.61 2.31 -2.59
C ASN A 743 -10.03 0.88 -2.44
N ASN A 744 -10.82 -0.17 -2.68
CA ASN A 744 -10.30 -1.53 -2.66
C ASN A 744 -9.43 -1.79 -3.89
N VAL A 745 -8.41 -2.63 -3.71
CA VAL A 745 -7.54 -3.00 -4.81
C VAL A 745 -8.15 -4.18 -5.56
N PRO A 746 -8.41 -4.05 -6.87
CA PRO A 746 -8.83 -5.18 -7.69
C PRO A 746 -7.65 -6.13 -7.90
N ASP A 747 -7.93 -7.41 -7.79
CA ASP A 747 -6.98 -8.50 -8.02
C ASP A 747 -7.55 -9.39 -9.14
N PHE A 748 -6.69 -9.85 -10.05
CA PHE A 748 -7.09 -10.59 -11.25
C PHE A 748 -6.42 -11.96 -11.27
N PRO A 749 -6.85 -12.89 -10.40
CA PRO A 749 -6.30 -14.23 -10.37
C PRO A 749 -6.35 -14.91 -11.75
N ASN A 750 -5.23 -15.47 -12.18
CA ASN A 750 -5.03 -16.08 -13.51
C ASN A 750 -5.21 -15.15 -14.73
N ASN A 751 -5.39 -13.83 -14.55
CA ASN A 751 -5.54 -12.81 -15.61
C ASN A 751 -6.63 -13.10 -16.67
N ALA A 752 -7.60 -13.96 -16.36
CA ALA A 752 -8.70 -14.24 -17.27
C ALA A 752 -9.74 -13.10 -17.23
N SER A 753 -10.33 -12.76 -18.38
CA SER A 753 -11.41 -11.76 -18.43
C SER A 753 -12.59 -12.20 -17.53
N GLY A 754 -13.05 -11.32 -16.64
CA GLY A 754 -14.13 -11.61 -15.68
C GLY A 754 -13.71 -12.32 -14.39
N SER A 755 -12.40 -12.44 -14.10
CA SER A 755 -11.88 -13.02 -12.85
C SER A 755 -11.57 -12.00 -11.75
N GLU A 756 -11.98 -10.75 -11.89
CA GLU A 756 -11.69 -9.70 -10.91
C GLU A 756 -12.28 -10.02 -9.52
N VAL A 757 -11.48 -9.78 -8.48
CA VAL A 757 -11.90 -9.74 -7.09
C VAL A 757 -11.38 -8.48 -6.42
N GLU A 758 -12.26 -7.70 -5.82
CA GLU A 758 -11.86 -6.63 -4.91
C GLU A 758 -11.36 -7.23 -3.60
N ARG A 759 -10.09 -7.00 -3.29
CA ARG A 759 -9.44 -7.44 -2.05
C ARG A 759 -9.42 -6.31 -1.07
N LEU A 760 -9.98 -6.55 0.12
CA LEU A 760 -9.92 -5.56 1.19
C LEU A 760 -8.55 -5.67 1.87
N ARG A 761 -7.63 -4.78 1.48
CA ARG A 761 -6.33 -4.61 2.14
C ARG A 761 -6.31 -3.22 2.77
N LEU A 762 -6.64 -3.11 4.06
CA LEU A 762 -6.81 -1.81 4.75
C LEU A 762 -5.64 -0.83 4.55
N GLN A 763 -4.40 -1.34 4.55
CA GLN A 763 -3.20 -0.51 4.32
C GLN A 763 -3.15 0.13 2.93
N ARG A 764 -3.92 -0.38 1.97
CA ARG A 764 -4.05 0.13 0.60
C ARG A 764 -5.42 0.74 0.34
N ASN A 765 -6.24 0.90 1.37
CA ASN A 765 -7.51 1.62 1.32
C ASN A 765 -7.33 2.92 2.12
N ASN A 766 -7.43 2.85 3.45
CA ASN A 766 -7.02 3.91 4.36
C ASN A 766 -6.30 3.33 5.59
N SER A 767 -5.00 3.59 5.70
CA SER A 767 -4.17 3.14 6.82
C SER A 767 -4.32 4.00 8.08
N TYR A 768 -4.91 5.20 7.96
CA TYR A 768 -5.06 6.20 9.02
C TYR A 768 -3.75 6.57 9.73
N ASP A 769 -2.62 6.44 9.03
CA ASP A 769 -1.28 6.76 9.53
C ASP A 769 -0.54 7.80 8.67
N TYR A 770 -1.23 8.46 7.72
CA TYR A 770 -0.62 9.38 6.75
C TYR A 770 0.06 10.61 7.36
N VAL A 771 -0.24 10.95 8.62
CA VAL A 771 0.56 11.92 9.39
C VAL A 771 2.05 11.54 9.44
N ARG A 772 2.39 10.26 9.26
CA ARG A 772 3.76 9.76 9.18
C ARG A 772 4.51 10.32 7.98
N GLN A 773 3.93 10.23 6.78
CA GLN A 773 4.52 10.70 5.53
C GLN A 773 4.71 12.22 5.60
N HIS A 774 3.66 12.94 6.02
CA HIS A 774 3.68 14.40 6.16
C HIS A 774 4.62 14.87 7.28
N GLY A 775 4.46 14.34 8.48
CA GLY A 775 5.23 14.70 9.66
C GLY A 775 6.72 14.40 9.54
N THR A 776 7.09 13.25 8.95
CA THR A 776 8.49 12.94 8.65
C THR A 776 9.08 13.96 7.68
N ALA A 777 8.35 14.33 6.62
CA ALA A 777 8.82 15.31 5.64
C ALA A 777 8.95 16.73 6.24
N VAL A 778 8.00 17.13 7.11
CA VAL A 778 8.09 18.39 7.86
C VAL A 778 9.31 18.39 8.80
N ALA A 779 9.58 17.26 9.45
CA ALA A 779 10.73 17.10 10.31
C ALA A 779 12.06 17.15 9.54
N ASN A 780 12.13 16.47 8.39
CA ASN A 780 13.30 16.49 7.50
C ASN A 780 13.53 17.88 6.89
N ALA A 781 12.47 18.66 6.68
CA ALA A 781 12.55 20.09 6.35
C ALA A 781 12.96 20.98 7.54
N GLY A 782 13.27 20.43 8.71
CA GLY A 782 13.77 21.17 9.87
C GLY A 782 12.70 21.98 10.62
N ARG A 783 11.40 21.66 10.46
CA ARG A 783 10.29 22.32 11.17
C ARG A 783 9.69 21.43 12.24
N TRP A 784 8.94 22.05 13.16
CA TRP A 784 8.19 21.36 14.21
C TRP A 784 6.70 21.48 13.94
N PHE A 785 5.96 20.47 14.37
CA PHE A 785 4.54 20.37 14.12
C PHE A 785 3.82 19.68 15.27
N ASP A 786 2.56 20.03 15.40
CA ASP A 786 1.52 19.30 16.13
C ASP A 786 0.58 18.66 15.10
N SER A 787 -0.27 17.72 15.53
CA SER A 787 -1.26 17.13 14.63
C SER A 787 -2.59 16.80 15.30
N CYS A 788 -3.65 16.73 14.48
CA CYS A 788 -4.99 16.34 14.92
C CYS A 788 -5.83 15.74 13.80
N ALA A 789 -6.88 15.02 14.20
CA ALA A 789 -8.06 14.75 13.40
C ALA A 789 -8.69 16.05 12.85
N ASN A 790 -9.30 16.02 11.68
CA ASN A 790 -10.16 17.10 11.18
C ASN A 790 -11.38 17.33 12.09
N GLU A 791 -11.92 16.32 12.78
CA GLU A 791 -12.99 16.52 13.76
C GLU A 791 -12.59 17.44 14.90
N CYS A 792 -11.29 17.54 15.23
CA CYS A 792 -10.83 18.53 16.19
C CYS A 792 -11.02 19.96 15.70
N VAL A 793 -10.94 20.20 14.38
CA VAL A 793 -11.23 21.51 13.78
C VAL A 793 -12.74 21.75 13.76
N ILE A 794 -13.54 20.75 13.35
CA ILE A 794 -15.01 20.83 13.33
C ILE A 794 -15.55 21.17 14.73
N ASN A 795 -15.02 20.54 15.77
CA ASN A 795 -15.47 20.71 17.15
C ASN A 795 -14.77 21.87 17.89
N ASN A 796 -13.91 22.63 17.22
CA ASN A 796 -13.14 23.73 17.82
C ASN A 796 -12.27 23.30 19.02
N ASP A 797 -11.74 22.07 18.97
CA ASP A 797 -10.76 21.54 19.94
C ASP A 797 -9.35 22.08 19.70
N VAL A 798 -9.08 22.54 18.48
CA VAL A 798 -7.81 23.11 18.05
C VAL A 798 -8.05 24.49 17.45
N ASN A 799 -7.33 25.50 17.96
CA ASN A 799 -7.37 26.85 17.42
C ASN A 799 -6.29 27.03 16.34
N LEU A 800 -6.70 27.10 15.07
CA LEU A 800 -5.79 27.29 13.93
C LEU A 800 -4.96 28.58 14.03
N ALA A 801 -5.45 29.60 14.74
CA ALA A 801 -4.73 30.87 14.89
C ALA A 801 -3.40 30.74 15.65
N ASN A 802 -3.22 29.65 16.41
CA ASN A 802 -1.98 29.36 17.13
C ASN A 802 -0.81 28.96 16.20
N TYR A 803 -1.10 28.63 14.95
CA TYR A 803 -0.11 28.16 13.98
C TYR A 803 0.06 29.19 12.86
N SER A 804 1.26 29.20 12.26
CA SER A 804 1.54 30.00 11.05
C SER A 804 1.26 29.24 9.76
N THR A 805 1.25 27.91 9.85
CA THR A 805 1.08 27.01 8.70
C THR A 805 0.13 25.88 9.09
N VAL A 806 -0.85 25.61 8.23
CA VAL A 806 -1.69 24.41 8.30
C VAL A 806 -1.36 23.53 7.09
N ILE A 807 -1.15 22.25 7.33
CA ILE A 807 -1.07 21.21 6.29
C ILE A 807 -2.33 20.37 6.42
N TRP A 808 -3.08 20.24 5.33
CA TRP A 808 -4.34 19.50 5.30
C TRP A 808 -4.19 18.28 4.38
N ILE A 809 -4.36 17.09 4.96
CA ILE A 809 -4.34 15.81 4.26
C ILE A 809 -5.78 15.52 3.84
N SER A 810 -6.02 15.35 2.54
CA SER A 810 -7.34 14.98 2.01
C SER A 810 -7.35 13.61 1.35
N GLY A 811 -6.20 12.98 1.07
CA GLY A 811 -6.18 11.67 0.40
C GLY A 811 -7.08 11.63 -0.83
N GLU A 812 -8.05 10.72 -0.83
CA GLU A 812 -9.10 10.58 -1.86
C GLU A 812 -10.49 11.00 -1.34
N GLU A 813 -10.54 11.86 -0.33
CA GLU A 813 -11.79 12.42 0.19
C GLU A 813 -12.57 13.08 -0.95
N SER A 814 -13.85 12.74 -1.07
CA SER A 814 -14.73 13.23 -2.12
C SER A 814 -16.13 13.53 -1.56
N SER A 815 -17.13 13.64 -2.43
CA SER A 815 -18.47 14.11 -2.09
C SER A 815 -19.25 13.26 -1.07
N GLY A 816 -18.97 11.95 -0.97
CA GLY A 816 -19.59 11.06 0.01
C GLY A 816 -19.23 11.40 1.46
N ASP A 817 -17.95 11.68 1.71
CA ASP A 817 -17.41 11.94 3.05
C ASP A 817 -17.30 13.44 3.39
N SER A 818 -17.71 14.30 2.44
CA SER A 818 -17.75 15.76 2.54
C SER A 818 -16.38 16.43 2.65
N THR A 819 -15.59 16.39 1.57
CA THR A 819 -14.34 17.15 1.44
C THR A 819 -14.52 18.59 1.92
N PHE A 820 -13.75 19.02 2.92
CA PHE A 820 -13.90 20.32 3.58
C PHE A 820 -15.36 20.69 3.85
N ASN A 821 -15.98 20.17 4.90
CA ASN A 821 -17.36 20.52 5.24
C ASN A 821 -17.52 22.02 5.55
N SER A 822 -18.76 22.48 5.72
CA SER A 822 -19.08 23.90 5.94
C SER A 822 -18.34 24.54 7.14
N THR A 823 -18.10 23.78 8.22
CA THR A 823 -17.39 24.24 9.41
C THR A 823 -15.90 24.37 9.14
N GLU A 824 -15.31 23.38 8.46
CA GLU A 824 -13.88 23.38 8.10
C GLU A 824 -13.55 24.51 7.13
N ARG A 825 -14.39 24.72 6.09
CA ARG A 825 -14.25 25.85 5.16
C ARG A 825 -14.27 27.18 5.89
N THR A 826 -15.16 27.32 6.87
CA THR A 826 -15.24 28.53 7.71
C THR A 826 -13.97 28.71 8.53
N ALA A 827 -13.48 27.65 9.18
CA ALA A 827 -12.25 27.68 9.97
C ALA A 827 -11.03 28.06 9.14
N ILE A 828 -10.87 27.45 7.95
CA ILE A 828 -9.77 27.75 7.02
C ILE A 828 -9.89 29.17 6.47
N THR A 829 -11.07 29.63 6.10
CA THR A 829 -11.29 31.01 5.62
C THR A 829 -10.90 32.02 6.71
N ASN A 830 -11.31 31.79 7.95
CA ASN A 830 -10.96 32.65 9.09
C ASN A 830 -9.47 32.63 9.40
N PHE A 831 -8.83 31.45 9.32
CA PHE A 831 -7.38 31.31 9.46
C PHE A 831 -6.65 32.12 8.40
N LEU A 832 -6.98 31.95 7.12
CA LEU A 832 -6.32 32.65 6.01
C LEU A 832 -6.60 34.16 5.96
N ALA A 833 -7.60 34.65 6.68
CA ALA A 833 -7.85 36.08 6.86
C ALA A 833 -6.86 36.76 7.84
N LEU A 834 -6.16 35.98 8.68
CA LEU A 834 -5.10 36.48 9.54
C LEU A 834 -3.83 36.76 8.72
N SER A 835 -3.00 37.71 9.16
CA SER A 835 -1.73 38.01 8.48
C SER A 835 -0.76 36.84 8.54
N ASP A 836 0.09 36.70 7.53
CA ASP A 836 1.21 35.75 7.51
C ASP A 836 0.80 34.28 7.71
N ARG A 837 -0.39 33.90 7.21
CA ARG A 837 -0.87 32.52 7.23
C ARG A 837 -0.56 31.77 5.95
N ASN A 838 -0.36 30.46 6.11
CA ASN A 838 0.04 29.57 5.05
C ASN A 838 -0.78 28.28 5.11
N LEU A 839 -1.20 27.78 3.95
CA LEU A 839 -1.95 26.53 3.84
C LEU A 839 -1.33 25.65 2.76
N PHE A 840 -1.10 24.37 3.06
CA PHE A 840 -0.84 23.34 2.06
C PHE A 840 -1.99 22.34 2.08
N VAL A 841 -2.61 22.09 0.93
CA VAL A 841 -3.66 21.09 0.75
C VAL A 841 -3.22 20.10 -0.33
N SER A 842 -3.39 18.80 -0.07
CA SER A 842 -3.15 17.75 -1.06
C SER A 842 -4.18 16.64 -0.97
N GLY A 843 -4.70 16.22 -2.12
CA GLY A 843 -5.60 15.09 -2.30
C GLY A 843 -6.03 14.99 -3.77
N SER A 844 -6.50 13.82 -4.18
CA SER A 844 -7.35 13.63 -5.37
C SER A 844 -8.78 14.11 -5.04
N GLU A 845 -9.63 14.26 -6.06
CA GLU A 845 -11.08 14.53 -5.91
C GLU A 845 -11.51 15.87 -5.27
N ILE A 846 -10.60 16.67 -4.70
CA ILE A 846 -10.94 17.96 -4.08
C ILE A 846 -11.57 18.92 -5.10
N ALA A 847 -11.03 18.97 -6.33
CA ALA A 847 -11.52 19.84 -7.37
C ALA A 847 -12.82 19.31 -7.97
N TYR A 848 -12.92 17.99 -8.16
CA TYR A 848 -14.15 17.33 -8.59
C TYR A 848 -15.30 17.64 -7.63
N ASP A 849 -15.14 17.37 -6.34
CA ASP A 849 -16.19 17.59 -5.34
C ASP A 849 -16.54 19.08 -5.20
N LEU A 850 -15.54 19.93 -4.93
CA LEU A 850 -15.83 21.30 -4.54
C LEU A 850 -16.19 22.20 -5.72
N ASP A 851 -15.62 21.98 -6.91
CA ASP A 851 -15.80 22.85 -8.07
C ASP A 851 -16.68 22.21 -9.17
N SER A 852 -16.39 20.97 -9.61
CA SER A 852 -17.16 20.29 -10.68
C SER A 852 -18.60 20.01 -10.26
N LEU A 853 -18.81 19.39 -9.09
CA LEU A 853 -20.14 19.13 -8.53
C LEU A 853 -20.78 20.39 -7.93
N GLY A 854 -20.00 21.46 -7.74
CA GLY A 854 -20.48 22.75 -7.25
C GLY A 854 -20.75 22.78 -5.74
N ASN A 855 -20.28 21.80 -4.96
CA ASN A 855 -20.55 21.72 -3.52
C ASN A 855 -19.91 22.87 -2.72
N ALA A 856 -18.80 23.47 -3.20
CA ALA A 856 -18.21 24.66 -2.59
C ALA A 856 -17.35 25.51 -3.56
N GLN A 857 -17.81 25.71 -4.81
CA GLN A 857 -17.01 26.31 -5.89
C GLN A 857 -16.39 27.68 -5.51
N THR A 858 -17.13 28.50 -4.77
CA THR A 858 -16.63 29.80 -4.29
C THR A 858 -15.44 29.63 -3.34
N PHE A 859 -15.50 28.65 -2.43
CA PHE A 859 -14.39 28.35 -1.54
C PHE A 859 -13.18 27.83 -2.35
N TYR A 860 -13.39 26.88 -3.25
CA TYR A 860 -12.31 26.30 -4.06
C TYR A 860 -11.60 27.37 -4.90
N ARG A 861 -12.35 28.17 -5.67
CA ARG A 861 -11.77 29.18 -6.58
C ARG A 861 -11.19 30.39 -5.86
N ASN A 862 -11.83 30.87 -4.78
CA ASN A 862 -11.41 32.12 -4.13
C ASN A 862 -10.49 31.90 -2.92
N THR A 863 -10.61 30.76 -2.24
CA THR A 863 -9.81 30.42 -1.06
C THR A 863 -8.68 29.46 -1.42
N LEU A 864 -8.96 28.38 -2.16
CA LEU A 864 -7.93 27.43 -2.61
C LEU A 864 -7.26 27.82 -3.94
N ARG A 865 -7.70 28.90 -4.57
CA ARG A 865 -7.08 29.54 -5.76
C ARG A 865 -6.81 28.57 -6.92
N ALA A 866 -7.62 27.53 -7.05
CA ALA A 866 -7.59 26.56 -8.13
C ALA A 866 -8.97 26.49 -8.80
N GLN A 867 -9.00 26.00 -10.02
CA GLN A 867 -10.23 25.69 -10.75
C GLN A 867 -10.12 24.29 -11.34
N TYR A 868 -11.19 23.51 -11.24
CA TYR A 868 -11.30 22.20 -11.86
C TYR A 868 -11.24 22.29 -13.39
N VAL A 869 -10.53 21.35 -14.01
CA VAL A 869 -10.45 21.18 -15.48
C VAL A 869 -10.92 19.79 -15.89
N SER A 870 -10.42 18.75 -15.23
CA SER A 870 -10.75 17.35 -15.51
C SER A 870 -10.55 16.51 -14.26
N ASP A 871 -11.35 15.46 -14.15
CA ASP A 871 -11.43 14.54 -13.02
C ASP A 871 -10.17 13.68 -12.88
N SER A 872 -9.66 13.20 -14.01
CA SER A 872 -8.45 12.39 -14.06
C SER A 872 -7.43 12.97 -15.03
N ALA A 873 -6.19 13.02 -14.57
CA ALA A 873 -5.02 13.29 -15.39
C ALA A 873 -4.61 12.09 -16.27
N SER A 874 -5.12 10.89 -15.97
CA SER A 874 -4.63 9.63 -16.56
C SER A 874 -3.10 9.49 -16.50
N ALA A 875 -2.50 9.98 -15.42
CA ALA A 875 -1.06 10.02 -15.21
C ALA A 875 -0.75 9.87 -13.71
N TYR A 876 0.27 9.07 -13.40
CA TYR A 876 0.81 8.89 -12.04
C TYR A 876 2.05 9.73 -11.75
N GLN A 877 2.34 10.70 -12.62
CA GLN A 877 3.55 11.50 -12.51
C GLN A 877 3.23 12.97 -12.71
N ALA A 878 3.76 13.82 -11.84
CA ALA A 878 3.70 15.26 -11.96
C ALA A 878 5.12 15.84 -11.85
N THR A 879 5.44 16.85 -12.66
CA THR A 879 6.75 17.51 -12.64
C THR A 879 6.60 18.99 -12.36
N GLY A 880 7.50 19.55 -11.55
CA GLY A 880 7.53 20.95 -11.22
C GLY A 880 7.74 21.85 -12.43
N VAL A 881 6.88 22.86 -12.56
CA VAL A 881 6.94 23.86 -13.63
C VAL A 881 8.20 24.71 -13.48
N THR A 882 8.89 25.01 -14.58
CA THR A 882 10.09 25.85 -14.56
C THR A 882 9.79 27.22 -13.94
N GLY A 883 10.59 27.63 -12.95
CA GLY A 883 10.40 28.90 -12.22
C GLY A 883 9.35 28.86 -11.11
N SER A 884 8.65 27.74 -10.91
CA SER A 884 7.80 27.51 -9.74
C SER A 884 8.63 27.13 -8.51
N ILE A 885 7.98 27.05 -7.35
CA ILE A 885 8.61 26.61 -6.10
C ILE A 885 9.04 25.13 -6.15
N LEU A 886 8.47 24.34 -7.07
CA LEU A 886 8.73 22.91 -7.22
C LEU A 886 9.58 22.59 -8.46
N ALA A 887 10.13 23.61 -9.15
CA ALA A 887 10.92 23.44 -10.35
C ALA A 887 12.05 22.40 -10.16
N GLY A 888 12.09 21.41 -11.06
CA GLY A 888 13.10 20.34 -11.04
C GLY A 888 12.78 19.15 -10.14
N ILE A 889 11.61 19.14 -9.48
CA ILE A 889 11.11 17.99 -8.71
C ILE A 889 10.11 17.21 -9.58
N SER A 890 10.24 15.90 -9.64
CA SER A 890 9.25 14.98 -10.25
C SER A 890 8.67 14.08 -9.18
N ALA A 891 7.36 14.15 -9.00
CA ALA A 891 6.57 13.32 -8.11
C ALA A 891 5.99 12.14 -8.89
N ASP A 892 6.24 10.93 -8.41
CA ASP A 892 5.59 9.70 -8.88
C ASP A 892 4.70 9.21 -7.75
N PHE A 893 3.41 9.06 -8.04
CA PHE A 893 2.39 8.62 -7.12
C PHE A 893 1.66 7.37 -7.66
N SER A 894 2.37 6.57 -8.46
CA SER A 894 1.91 5.27 -8.92
C SER A 894 1.58 4.36 -7.74
N PRO A 895 0.53 3.52 -7.83
CA PRO A 895 0.16 2.61 -6.75
C PRO A 895 1.33 1.69 -6.42
N GLY A 896 1.68 1.63 -5.14
CA GLY A 896 2.69 0.73 -4.59
C GLY A 896 2.08 -0.46 -3.85
N THR A 897 2.93 -1.25 -3.21
CA THR A 897 2.51 -2.37 -2.35
C THR A 897 1.83 -1.91 -1.06
N THR A 898 2.01 -0.65 -0.66
CA THR A 898 1.56 -0.10 0.63
C THR A 898 0.76 1.21 0.53
N MET A 899 0.43 1.67 -0.68
CA MET A 899 -0.40 2.87 -0.90
C MET A 899 -1.66 2.47 -1.68
N TYR A 900 -2.73 3.24 -1.47
CA TYR A 900 -3.92 3.20 -2.33
C TYR A 900 -3.58 3.71 -3.74
N ASP A 901 -4.42 3.35 -4.70
CA ASP A 901 -4.29 3.84 -6.08
C ASP A 901 -4.84 5.27 -6.17
N VAL A 902 -4.23 6.12 -7.03
CA VAL A 902 -4.63 7.52 -7.25
C VAL A 902 -4.97 7.72 -8.72
N GLU A 903 -5.99 7.00 -9.16
CA GLU A 903 -6.46 6.95 -10.54
C GLU A 903 -7.15 8.25 -11.00
N SER A 904 -7.77 8.98 -10.07
CA SER A 904 -8.52 10.22 -10.33
C SER A 904 -7.80 11.44 -9.75
N ALA A 905 -6.52 11.57 -10.11
CA ALA A 905 -5.76 12.79 -9.84
C ALA A 905 -6.36 13.96 -10.62
N ASP A 906 -6.90 14.96 -9.91
CA ASP A 906 -7.54 16.15 -10.45
C ASP A 906 -6.58 16.93 -11.37
N VAL A 907 -7.11 17.36 -12.51
CA VAL A 907 -6.49 18.37 -13.37
C VAL A 907 -7.02 19.74 -13.00
N LEU A 908 -6.08 20.64 -12.70
CA LEU A 908 -6.35 21.99 -12.23
C LEU A 908 -6.08 23.05 -13.29
N SER A 909 -6.51 24.27 -12.99
CA SER A 909 -6.02 25.50 -13.60
C SER A 909 -5.82 26.57 -12.53
N ALA A 910 -4.87 27.47 -12.77
CA ALA A 910 -4.56 28.57 -11.86
C ALA A 910 -5.55 29.73 -12.04
N VAL A 911 -6.09 30.25 -10.93
CA VAL A 911 -7.08 31.34 -10.92
C VAL A 911 -6.79 32.34 -9.81
N ASN A 912 -7.36 33.55 -9.93
CA ASN A 912 -7.33 34.56 -8.88
C ASN A 912 -5.92 34.90 -8.36
N GLY A 913 -4.94 34.93 -9.25
CA GLY A 913 -3.55 35.30 -8.96
C GLY A 913 -2.63 34.14 -8.54
N SER A 914 -3.11 32.89 -8.52
CA SER A 914 -2.21 31.73 -8.42
C SER A 914 -1.48 31.46 -9.75
N SER A 915 -0.50 30.57 -9.71
CA SER A 915 0.22 30.06 -10.87
C SER A 915 0.43 28.55 -10.75
N ALA A 916 0.67 27.85 -11.85
CA ALA A 916 1.00 26.43 -11.83
C ALA A 916 2.31 26.17 -11.07
N ALA A 917 2.30 25.18 -10.18
CA ALA A 917 3.46 24.71 -9.42
C ALA A 917 4.02 23.40 -10.00
N MET A 918 3.13 22.48 -10.37
CA MET A 918 3.46 21.22 -11.04
C MET A 918 2.49 20.96 -12.18
N SER A 919 2.87 20.05 -13.06
CA SER A 919 2.05 19.62 -14.18
C SER A 919 2.27 18.16 -14.57
N TYR A 920 1.21 17.55 -15.09
CA TYR A 920 1.21 16.20 -15.63
C TYR A 920 1.88 16.17 -17.02
N PRO A 921 2.49 15.04 -17.43
CA PRO A 921 3.00 14.87 -18.78
C PRO A 921 1.87 14.95 -19.82
N SER A 922 2.21 15.35 -21.05
CA SER A 922 1.27 15.30 -22.18
C SER A 922 0.91 13.84 -22.49
N SER A 923 -0.38 13.51 -22.62
CA SER A 923 -0.83 12.18 -23.03
C SER A 923 -0.59 11.95 -24.52
N SER A 924 -0.16 10.74 -24.90
CA SER A 924 -0.06 10.30 -26.29
C SER A 924 -0.38 8.82 -26.39
N GLY A 925 -1.00 8.37 -27.47
CA GLY A 925 -1.34 6.95 -27.62
C GLY A 925 -1.77 6.56 -29.02
N THR A 926 -1.87 5.25 -29.26
CA THR A 926 -2.39 4.67 -30.50
C THR A 926 -3.90 4.57 -30.43
N VAL A 927 -4.56 5.10 -31.45
CA VAL A 927 -6.02 5.01 -31.64
C VAL A 927 -6.37 3.72 -32.38
N ASP A 928 -5.65 3.41 -33.45
CA ASP A 928 -5.75 2.16 -34.21
C ASP A 928 -4.41 1.92 -34.95
N ASN A 929 -3.87 0.70 -34.90
CA ASN A 929 -2.65 0.32 -35.61
C ASN A 929 -2.93 -0.25 -37.01
N LEU A 930 -4.20 -0.48 -37.38
CA LEU A 930 -4.59 -0.98 -38.70
C LEU A 930 -3.93 -2.31 -39.10
N ASP A 931 -3.56 -3.13 -38.10
CA ASP A 931 -3.00 -4.48 -38.27
C ASP A 931 -4.08 -5.56 -38.47
N ALA A 932 -5.35 -5.24 -38.21
CA ALA A 932 -6.49 -6.12 -38.37
C ALA A 932 -7.72 -5.34 -38.83
N ILE A 933 -8.57 -5.98 -39.65
CA ILE A 933 -9.77 -5.32 -40.19
C ILE A 933 -10.76 -4.96 -39.06
N GLY A 934 -10.69 -5.66 -37.93
CA GLY A 934 -11.40 -5.32 -36.69
C GLY A 934 -12.88 -5.05 -36.91
N THR A 935 -13.30 -3.84 -36.55
CA THR A 935 -14.68 -3.34 -36.70
C THR A 935 -14.86 -2.35 -37.86
N TRP A 936 -13.84 -2.21 -38.71
CA TRP A 936 -13.94 -1.43 -39.95
C TRP A 936 -14.96 -2.06 -40.88
N GLN A 937 -15.82 -1.21 -41.45
CA GLN A 937 -16.90 -1.61 -42.32
C GLN A 937 -16.53 -1.21 -43.74
N ASP A 938 -16.45 -2.21 -44.61
CA ASP A 938 -16.16 -2.04 -46.04
C ASP A 938 -16.96 -0.86 -46.63
N PRO A 939 -16.39 -0.09 -47.58
CA PRO A 939 -16.96 1.19 -47.98
C PRO A 939 -18.41 1.10 -48.46
N ASN A 940 -18.82 -0.07 -48.97
CA ASN A 940 -20.16 -0.31 -49.50
C ASN A 940 -21.24 -0.36 -48.41
N TYR A 941 -20.87 -0.53 -47.14
CA TYR A 941 -21.80 -0.53 -46.00
C TYR A 941 -22.03 0.85 -45.39
N SER A 942 -21.23 1.86 -45.77
CA SER A 942 -21.33 3.21 -45.17
C SER A 942 -22.61 3.98 -45.54
N GLY A 943 -23.36 3.55 -46.56
CA GLY A 943 -24.54 4.28 -47.06
C GLY A 943 -24.23 5.64 -47.72
N GLN A 944 -22.94 6.03 -47.78
CA GLN A 944 -22.46 7.34 -48.26
C GLN A 944 -21.36 7.23 -49.32
N THR A 945 -20.91 6.01 -49.59
CA THR A 945 -20.07 5.71 -50.73
C THR A 945 -20.91 5.78 -52.00
N THR A 946 -20.55 6.67 -52.92
CA THR A 946 -21.19 6.81 -54.24
C THR A 946 -20.38 6.15 -55.36
N ALA A 947 -19.17 5.68 -55.05
CA ALA A 947 -18.28 4.96 -55.94
C ALA A 947 -18.80 3.56 -56.29
N ASN A 948 -18.08 2.85 -57.16
CA ASN A 948 -18.45 1.51 -57.60
C ASN A 948 -18.38 0.51 -56.42
N ALA A 949 -19.29 -0.46 -56.43
CA ALA A 949 -19.41 -1.51 -55.42
C ALA A 949 -18.22 -2.49 -55.38
N THR A 950 -17.26 -2.31 -56.27
CA THR A 950 -15.98 -3.02 -56.33
C THR A 950 -14.92 -2.40 -55.43
N SER A 951 -15.15 -1.22 -54.85
CA SER A 951 -14.26 -0.62 -53.85
C SER A 951 -14.29 -1.45 -52.57
N THR A 952 -13.13 -1.69 -51.95
CA THR A 952 -13.01 -2.56 -50.76
C THR A 952 -12.03 -1.99 -49.76
N PHE A 953 -12.16 -2.39 -48.51
CA PHE A 953 -11.14 -2.15 -47.48
C PHE A 953 -10.65 -3.48 -46.89
N ALA A 954 -9.33 -3.69 -46.87
CA ALA A 954 -8.71 -4.91 -46.38
C ALA A 954 -7.44 -4.62 -45.58
N ILE A 955 -6.91 -5.60 -44.86
CA ILE A 955 -5.56 -5.50 -44.29
C ILE A 955 -4.59 -6.25 -45.19
N VAL A 956 -3.50 -5.58 -45.56
CA VAL A 956 -2.40 -6.16 -46.35
C VAL A 956 -1.10 -6.10 -45.56
N SER A 957 -0.15 -6.96 -45.90
CA SER A 957 1.18 -7.03 -45.24
C SER A 957 2.25 -6.16 -45.92
N SER A 958 1.91 -5.44 -46.99
CA SER A 958 2.81 -4.52 -47.67
C SER A 958 2.04 -3.59 -48.62
N PRO A 959 2.40 -2.29 -48.69
CA PRO A 959 3.40 -1.61 -47.85
C PRO A 959 2.88 -1.44 -46.42
N THR A 960 3.76 -1.55 -45.41
CA THR A 960 3.45 -1.27 -44.00
C THR A 960 4.33 -0.13 -43.49
N HIS A 961 3.85 0.66 -42.52
CA HIS A 961 4.60 1.70 -41.85
C HIS A 961 5.17 1.19 -40.53
N GLN A 962 4.32 0.58 -39.68
CA GLN A 962 4.71 -0.17 -38.49
C GLN A 962 3.87 -1.47 -38.40
N GLY A 963 4.10 -2.28 -37.37
CA GLY A 963 3.33 -3.51 -37.19
C GLY A 963 3.55 -4.57 -38.27
N THR A 964 2.50 -5.35 -38.52
CA THR A 964 2.47 -6.50 -39.44
C THR A 964 1.55 -6.31 -40.64
N GLY A 965 0.71 -5.27 -40.64
CA GLY A 965 -0.21 -4.96 -41.71
C GLY A 965 -0.58 -3.48 -41.80
N SER A 966 -1.33 -3.12 -42.85
CA SER A 966 -1.86 -1.78 -43.08
C SER A 966 -3.24 -1.89 -43.72
N GLY A 967 -4.11 -0.91 -43.48
CA GLY A 967 -5.41 -0.80 -44.12
C GLY A 967 -5.28 -0.39 -45.60
N ASP A 968 -5.63 -1.28 -46.51
CA ASP A 968 -5.67 -1.07 -47.96
C ASP A 968 -7.09 -0.68 -48.40
N LEU A 969 -7.25 0.60 -48.77
CA LEU A 969 -8.45 1.11 -49.41
C LEU A 969 -8.28 1.06 -50.93
N TYR A 970 -8.84 0.03 -51.54
CA TYR A 970 -9.02 -0.03 -52.98
C TYR A 970 -10.24 0.80 -53.38
N TYR A 971 -10.01 1.81 -54.22
CA TYR A 971 -11.09 2.63 -54.76
C TYR A 971 -11.33 2.36 -56.24
N ASP A 972 -12.60 2.30 -56.63
CA ASP A 972 -13.06 2.33 -58.03
C ASP A 972 -14.19 3.34 -58.17
N TRP A 973 -13.89 4.46 -58.82
CA TRP A 973 -14.84 5.57 -58.87
C TRP A 973 -16.11 5.26 -59.64
N GLY A 974 -16.05 4.45 -60.70
CA GLY A 974 -17.16 4.36 -61.67
C GLY A 974 -17.70 5.75 -62.06
N ALA A 975 -19.00 5.98 -61.85
CA ALA A 975 -19.67 7.28 -62.02
C ALA A 975 -19.77 8.11 -60.71
N GLY A 976 -19.30 7.57 -59.59
CA GLY A 976 -19.32 8.19 -58.27
C GLY A 976 -18.19 9.18 -58.01
N THR A 977 -18.24 9.79 -56.83
CA THR A 977 -17.31 10.86 -56.42
C THR A 977 -16.82 10.76 -54.97
N ARG A 978 -17.37 9.86 -54.15
CA ARG A 978 -17.05 9.76 -52.73
C ARG A 978 -16.98 8.30 -52.24
N ILE A 979 -16.00 8.03 -51.40
CA ILE A 979 -15.83 6.79 -50.64
C ILE A 979 -15.70 7.16 -49.16
N ARG A 980 -16.45 6.46 -48.30
CA ARG A 980 -16.32 6.54 -46.85
C ARG A 980 -15.99 5.16 -46.30
N GLU A 981 -14.82 5.04 -45.70
CA GLU A 981 -14.42 3.89 -44.91
C GLU A 981 -14.61 4.26 -43.43
N PHE A 982 -15.39 3.49 -42.67
CA PHE A 982 -15.79 3.89 -41.31
C PHE A 982 -15.70 2.76 -40.28
N ASN A 983 -15.54 3.16 -39.03
CA ASN A 983 -15.47 2.27 -37.89
C ASN A 983 -16.28 2.83 -36.70
N ASN A 984 -17.13 2.00 -36.11
CA ASN A 984 -18.02 2.40 -35.02
C ASN A 984 -17.46 2.15 -33.60
N THR A 985 -16.28 1.52 -33.47
CA THR A 985 -15.85 0.91 -32.20
C THR A 985 -14.40 1.23 -31.82
N VAL A 986 -13.78 2.23 -32.45
CA VAL A 986 -12.39 2.61 -32.16
C VAL A 986 -12.26 3.21 -30.75
N ASN A 987 -11.07 3.11 -30.15
CA ASN A 987 -10.77 3.69 -28.84
C ASN A 987 -10.99 5.22 -28.84
N THR A 988 -11.44 5.74 -27.71
CA THR A 988 -11.58 7.18 -27.49
C THR A 988 -10.26 7.80 -27.05
N PHE A 989 -10.07 9.07 -27.35
CA PHE A 989 -8.89 9.85 -26.95
C PHE A 989 -9.27 11.30 -26.62
N PRO A 990 -8.48 12.04 -25.84
CA PRO A 990 -8.86 13.38 -25.39
C PRO A 990 -9.17 14.34 -26.55
N SER A 991 -10.24 15.12 -26.43
CA SER A 991 -10.66 16.08 -27.47
C SER A 991 -9.66 17.20 -27.72
N ASN A 992 -8.85 17.53 -26.72
CA ASN A 992 -7.75 18.47 -26.83
C ASN A 992 -6.45 17.78 -27.31
N SER A 993 -6.42 17.29 -28.55
CA SER A 993 -5.28 16.54 -29.11
C SER A 993 -4.97 16.91 -30.57
N ILE A 994 -3.74 16.61 -31.00
CA ILE A 994 -3.39 16.41 -32.41
C ILE A 994 -3.67 14.94 -32.73
N PHE A 995 -4.59 14.69 -33.64
CA PHE A 995 -4.76 13.36 -34.25
C PHE A 995 -3.80 13.21 -35.43
N SER A 996 -3.24 12.02 -35.63
CA SER A 996 -2.37 11.74 -36.77
C SER A 996 -2.63 10.35 -37.35
N VAL A 997 -2.49 10.17 -38.65
CA VAL A 997 -2.54 8.86 -39.33
C VAL A 997 -1.52 8.84 -40.46
N TRP A 998 -0.81 7.72 -40.64
CA TRP A 998 0.09 7.54 -41.75
C TRP A 998 -0.69 7.08 -42.99
N VAL A 999 -0.38 7.70 -44.12
CA VAL A 999 -1.02 7.43 -45.40
C VAL A 999 0.03 7.20 -46.46
N TYR A 1000 -0.02 6.05 -47.12
CA TYR A 1000 0.78 5.78 -48.31
C TYR A 1000 0.02 6.31 -49.53
N GLY A 1001 0.47 7.44 -50.05
CA GLY A 1001 -0.17 8.09 -51.19
C GLY A 1001 0.08 7.35 -52.50
N ASP A 1002 -0.83 7.55 -53.45
CA ASP A 1002 -0.78 7.02 -54.81
C ASP A 1002 -0.56 8.08 -55.89
N ASN A 1003 -0.36 9.34 -55.47
CA ASN A 1003 -0.24 10.52 -56.31
C ASN A 1003 -1.44 10.72 -57.27
N SER A 1004 -2.64 10.30 -56.85
CA SER A 1004 -3.86 10.41 -57.64
C SER A 1004 -4.35 11.84 -57.83
N GLY A 1005 -4.08 12.75 -56.90
CA GLY A 1005 -4.69 14.09 -56.87
C GLY A 1005 -6.08 14.13 -56.24
N ASN A 1006 -6.61 12.98 -55.79
CA ASN A 1006 -7.82 12.91 -54.97
C ASN A 1006 -7.60 13.60 -53.62
N THR A 1007 -8.69 13.93 -52.91
CA THR A 1007 -8.61 14.58 -51.60
C THR A 1007 -9.08 13.66 -50.48
N LEU A 1008 -8.27 13.55 -49.44
CA LEU A 1008 -8.53 12.76 -48.24
C LEU A 1008 -8.89 13.66 -47.05
N ARG A 1009 -9.87 13.23 -46.26
CA ARG A 1009 -10.23 13.81 -44.96
C ARG A 1009 -10.33 12.74 -43.90
N VAL A 1010 -10.04 13.12 -42.66
CA VAL A 1010 -10.25 12.30 -41.47
C VAL A 1010 -11.48 12.84 -40.73
N MET A 1011 -12.32 11.93 -40.24
CA MET A 1011 -13.52 12.23 -39.46
C MET A 1011 -13.37 11.75 -38.03
N LEU A 1012 -13.69 12.61 -37.08
CA LEU A 1012 -13.74 12.29 -35.64
C LEU A 1012 -15.16 12.48 -35.11
N ARG A 1013 -15.54 11.68 -34.11
CA ARG A 1013 -16.84 11.73 -33.46
C ARG A 1013 -16.74 12.26 -32.04
N ASP A 1014 -17.62 13.19 -31.67
CA ASP A 1014 -17.86 13.54 -30.27
C ASP A 1014 -18.64 12.43 -29.59
N THR A 1015 -18.11 11.97 -28.46
CA THR A 1015 -18.68 10.88 -27.68
C THR A 1015 -19.84 11.32 -26.78
N ALA A 1016 -20.00 12.62 -26.52
CA ALA A 1016 -21.05 13.16 -25.67
C ALA A 1016 -22.41 13.25 -26.37
N ASP A 1017 -22.44 13.63 -27.65
CA ASP A 1017 -23.68 13.92 -28.39
C ASP A 1017 -23.71 13.34 -29.83
N THR A 1018 -22.70 12.54 -30.19
CA THR A 1018 -22.57 11.81 -31.46
C THR A 1018 -22.26 12.63 -32.70
N GLU A 1019 -21.94 13.93 -32.56
CA GLU A 1019 -21.55 14.81 -33.67
C GLU A 1019 -20.29 14.33 -34.41
N LEU A 1020 -20.19 14.66 -35.70
CA LEU A 1020 -19.04 14.35 -36.54
C LEU A 1020 -18.32 15.62 -36.99
N PHE A 1021 -17.00 15.62 -36.81
CA PHE A 1021 -16.10 16.69 -37.19
C PHE A 1021 -15.18 16.22 -38.31
N GLN A 1022 -14.90 17.10 -39.27
CA GLN A 1022 -14.05 16.80 -40.42
C GLN A 1022 -12.76 17.63 -40.41
N SER A 1023 -11.64 16.99 -40.78
CA SER A 1023 -10.38 17.69 -41.01
C SER A 1023 -10.42 18.53 -42.29
N SER A 1024 -9.52 19.51 -42.39
CA SER A 1024 -9.18 20.13 -43.68
C SER A 1024 -8.79 19.07 -44.73
N PRO A 1025 -9.19 19.20 -46.01
CA PRO A 1025 -8.87 18.23 -47.05
C PRO A 1025 -7.40 18.25 -47.44
N VAL A 1026 -6.80 17.06 -47.54
CA VAL A 1026 -5.41 16.85 -47.99
C VAL A 1026 -5.40 16.31 -49.41
N THR A 1027 -4.76 17.01 -50.34
CA THR A 1027 -4.61 16.54 -51.73
C THR A 1027 -3.49 15.51 -51.82
N LEU A 1028 -3.80 14.33 -52.36
CA LEU A 1028 -2.90 13.18 -52.50
C LEU A 1028 -1.99 13.32 -53.73
N ASN A 1029 -1.04 14.27 -53.67
CA ASN A 1029 -0.02 14.52 -54.70
C ASN A 1029 1.36 13.96 -54.32
N PHE A 1030 1.38 12.79 -53.69
CA PHE A 1030 2.61 12.14 -53.24
C PHE A 1030 2.50 10.62 -53.36
N THR A 1031 3.65 9.96 -53.48
CA THR A 1031 3.78 8.51 -53.33
C THR A 1031 4.64 8.20 -52.10
N GLY A 1032 4.39 7.07 -51.45
CA GLY A 1032 5.06 6.72 -50.19
C GLY A 1032 4.29 7.20 -48.94
N TRP A 1033 4.77 6.76 -47.77
CA TRP A 1033 4.20 7.12 -46.47
C TRP A 1033 4.39 8.61 -46.16
N GLN A 1034 3.29 9.30 -45.85
CA GLN A 1034 3.27 10.62 -45.24
C GLN A 1034 2.28 10.64 -44.10
N GLN A 1035 2.60 11.38 -43.04
CA GLN A 1035 1.71 11.53 -41.91
C GLN A 1035 0.75 12.68 -42.15
N ILE A 1036 -0.54 12.41 -42.03
CA ILE A 1036 -1.58 13.43 -42.00
C ILE A 1036 -1.86 13.75 -40.54
N THR A 1037 -1.76 15.03 -40.19
CA THR A 1037 -1.95 15.52 -38.82
C THR A 1037 -3.11 16.51 -38.76
N TRP A 1038 -3.95 16.40 -37.74
CA TRP A 1038 -5.09 17.28 -37.50
C TRP A 1038 -5.05 17.82 -36.06
N ASN A 1039 -4.87 19.13 -35.92
CA ASN A 1039 -4.95 19.84 -34.65
C ASN A 1039 -6.41 20.18 -34.34
N ILE A 1040 -7.06 19.32 -33.55
CA ILE A 1040 -8.51 19.29 -33.33
C ILE A 1040 -9.02 20.63 -32.77
N PRO A 1041 -8.45 21.23 -31.71
CA PRO A 1041 -8.91 22.53 -31.19
C PRO A 1041 -8.85 23.68 -32.18
N SER A 1042 -7.92 23.65 -33.13
CA SER A 1042 -7.69 24.77 -34.07
C SER A 1042 -8.39 24.60 -35.43
N ASP A 1043 -8.89 23.41 -35.74
CA ASP A 1043 -9.44 23.03 -37.04
C ASP A 1043 -10.69 22.13 -36.91
N ALA A 1044 -11.56 22.41 -35.93
CA ALA A 1044 -12.85 21.72 -35.77
C ALA A 1044 -13.91 22.33 -36.71
N SER A 1045 -13.89 21.96 -38.00
CA SER A 1045 -14.97 22.33 -38.92
C SER A 1045 -16.11 21.32 -38.86
N THR A 1046 -17.36 21.79 -38.80
CA THR A 1046 -18.56 20.95 -38.78
C THR A 1046 -19.10 20.75 -40.20
N GLU A 1047 -19.19 19.49 -40.63
CA GLU A 1047 -20.05 19.09 -41.75
C GLU A 1047 -20.32 17.58 -41.74
N PHE A 1048 -21.26 17.11 -40.90
CA PHE A 1048 -22.14 16.00 -41.28
C PHE A 1048 -23.30 15.86 -40.29
N THR A 1049 -24.52 15.80 -40.80
CA THR A 1049 -25.78 15.88 -40.05
C THR A 1049 -26.06 14.63 -39.19
N GLY A 1050 -25.86 14.74 -37.88
CA GLY A 1050 -26.68 14.06 -36.88
C GLY A 1050 -27.80 15.01 -36.46
N ALA A 1051 -29.05 14.55 -36.38
CA ALA A 1051 -30.13 15.43 -35.94
C ALA A 1051 -29.96 15.76 -34.44
N GLY A 1052 -29.47 16.96 -34.11
CA GLY A 1052 -29.57 17.52 -32.75
C GLY A 1052 -28.29 18.00 -32.06
N GLY A 1053 -27.13 18.06 -32.73
CA GLY A 1053 -25.90 18.55 -32.11
C GLY A 1053 -25.71 20.08 -32.17
N ASP A 1054 -24.78 20.60 -31.37
CA ASP A 1054 -24.57 22.04 -31.13
C ASP A 1054 -23.38 22.66 -31.90
N GLY A 1055 -22.64 21.86 -32.67
CA GLY A 1055 -21.50 22.27 -33.45
C GLY A 1055 -20.25 22.61 -32.64
N VAL A 1056 -20.18 22.15 -31.39
CA VAL A 1056 -19.06 22.34 -30.46
C VAL A 1056 -18.63 20.97 -29.94
N ILE A 1057 -17.33 20.73 -29.86
CA ILE A 1057 -16.84 19.54 -29.15
C ILE A 1057 -17.10 19.76 -27.65
N THR A 1058 -18.11 19.08 -27.10
CA THR A 1058 -18.57 19.23 -25.71
C THR A 1058 -18.06 18.12 -24.79
N GLY A 1059 -17.73 16.95 -25.35
CA GLY A 1059 -17.16 15.84 -24.61
C GLY A 1059 -15.67 15.99 -24.28
N PRO A 1060 -15.19 15.39 -23.16
CA PRO A 1060 -13.75 15.36 -22.85
C PRO A 1060 -12.96 14.48 -23.84
N ASN A 1061 -13.65 13.66 -24.65
CA ASN A 1061 -13.05 12.68 -25.55
C ASN A 1061 -13.69 12.70 -26.95
N MET A 1062 -12.85 12.40 -27.95
CA MET A 1062 -13.19 12.14 -29.34
C MET A 1062 -12.94 10.67 -29.68
N ARG A 1063 -13.52 10.23 -30.81
CA ARG A 1063 -13.26 8.90 -31.38
C ARG A 1063 -12.91 9.01 -32.85
N PHE A 1064 -11.97 8.21 -33.34
CA PHE A 1064 -11.74 8.08 -34.79
C PHE A 1064 -12.93 7.37 -35.45
N ASP A 1065 -13.55 8.02 -36.43
CA ASP A 1065 -14.80 7.53 -37.02
C ASP A 1065 -14.61 7.05 -38.45
N SER A 1066 -14.03 7.88 -39.34
CA SER A 1066 -13.94 7.51 -40.75
C SER A 1066 -12.84 8.22 -41.54
N MET A 1067 -12.49 7.61 -42.67
CA MET A 1067 -11.65 8.17 -43.71
C MET A 1067 -12.53 8.47 -44.93
N LEU A 1068 -12.51 9.73 -45.38
CA LEU A 1068 -13.26 10.18 -46.55
C LEU A 1068 -12.33 10.46 -47.72
N LEU A 1069 -12.50 9.69 -48.79
CA LEU A 1069 -11.83 9.92 -50.06
C LEU A 1069 -12.82 10.55 -51.05
N ASP A 1070 -12.46 11.73 -51.54
CA ASP A 1070 -13.23 12.49 -52.53
C ASP A 1070 -12.46 12.57 -53.86
N ARG A 1071 -13.18 12.37 -54.96
CA ARG A 1071 -12.63 12.45 -56.30
C ARG A 1071 -12.35 13.90 -56.68
N ASN A 1072 -11.08 14.23 -56.93
CA ASN A 1072 -10.64 15.57 -57.31
C ASN A 1072 -9.62 15.56 -58.47
N GLY A 1073 -9.88 14.70 -59.47
CA GLY A 1073 -8.93 14.38 -60.55
C GLY A 1073 -8.03 13.19 -60.18
N GLY A 1074 -7.56 12.43 -61.19
CA GLY A 1074 -6.77 11.21 -61.00
C GLY A 1074 -7.24 9.98 -61.80
N PRO A 1075 -6.59 8.81 -61.64
CA PRO A 1075 -7.00 7.55 -62.26
C PRO A 1075 -8.36 7.07 -61.72
N ALA A 1076 -9.09 6.31 -62.55
CA ALA A 1076 -10.42 5.79 -62.20
C ALA A 1076 -10.40 4.77 -61.06
N THR A 1077 -9.27 4.11 -60.83
CA THR A 1077 -9.04 3.14 -59.76
C THR A 1077 -7.65 3.35 -59.13
N GLY A 1078 -7.45 2.86 -57.91
CA GLY A 1078 -6.17 2.91 -57.20
C GLY A 1078 -6.26 2.34 -55.79
N ASN A 1079 -5.14 2.38 -55.06
CA ASN A 1079 -5.05 1.92 -53.67
C ASN A 1079 -4.42 3.02 -52.81
N LEU A 1080 -4.97 3.21 -51.62
CA LEU A 1080 -4.37 4.00 -50.55
C LEU A 1080 -4.15 3.11 -49.35
N TYR A 1081 -2.99 3.23 -48.70
CA TYR A 1081 -2.72 2.45 -47.50
C TYR A 1081 -2.70 3.38 -46.28
N PHE A 1082 -3.26 2.90 -45.17
CA PHE A 1082 -3.37 3.63 -43.92
C PHE A 1082 -2.74 2.81 -42.80
N ASP A 1083 -2.01 3.47 -41.92
CA ASP A 1083 -1.32 2.81 -40.80
C ASP A 1083 -1.16 3.78 -39.61
N ASP A 1084 -0.95 3.27 -38.40
CA ASP A 1084 -0.61 4.02 -37.18
C ASP A 1084 -1.45 5.30 -36.93
N ALA A 1085 -2.76 5.14 -36.72
CA ALA A 1085 -3.59 6.22 -36.21
C ALA A 1085 -3.25 6.49 -34.73
N THR A 1086 -2.79 7.69 -34.40
CA THR A 1086 -2.27 8.09 -33.09
C THR A 1086 -2.79 9.45 -32.65
N TYR A 1087 -2.67 9.77 -31.36
CA TYR A 1087 -2.94 11.10 -30.84
C TYR A 1087 -1.80 11.62 -29.96
N THR A 1088 -1.67 12.94 -29.90
CA THR A 1088 -0.82 13.66 -28.94
C THR A 1088 -1.65 14.78 -28.31
N GLY A 1089 -1.86 14.74 -27.00
CA GLY A 1089 -2.58 15.77 -26.25
C GLY A 1089 -1.92 17.15 -26.42
N LEU A 1090 -2.72 18.16 -26.74
CA LEU A 1090 -2.32 19.55 -26.97
C LEU A 1090 -2.25 20.39 -25.69
N GLY A 1091 -2.59 19.80 -24.55
CA GLY A 1091 -2.31 20.40 -23.26
C GLY A 1091 -0.80 20.54 -23.08
N GLY A 1092 -0.29 21.77 -23.13
CA GLY A 1092 0.89 22.08 -22.34
C GLY A 1092 0.63 21.54 -20.93
N SER A 1093 1.50 20.64 -20.47
CA SER A 1093 1.47 19.97 -19.17
C SER A 1093 0.27 20.36 -18.27
N SER A 1094 -0.80 19.56 -18.29
CA SER A 1094 -2.02 19.79 -17.50
C SER A 1094 -1.65 20.11 -16.03
N THR A 1095 -2.22 21.15 -15.43
CA THR A 1095 -1.72 21.61 -14.11
C THR A 1095 -2.08 20.60 -13.03
N ALA A 1096 -1.08 20.09 -12.32
CA ALA A 1096 -1.22 19.12 -11.24
C ALA A 1096 -1.22 19.78 -9.85
N ALA A 1097 -0.67 20.98 -9.75
CA ALA A 1097 -0.64 21.76 -8.52
C ALA A 1097 -0.58 23.25 -8.83
N VAL A 1098 -1.16 24.08 -7.95
CA VAL A 1098 -1.05 25.55 -8.01
C VAL A 1098 -0.35 26.10 -6.78
N GLN A 1099 0.29 27.26 -6.93
CA GLN A 1099 0.88 28.04 -5.86
C GLN A 1099 0.32 29.47 -5.87
N TYR A 1100 0.20 30.09 -4.69
CA TYR A 1100 -0.24 31.47 -4.54
C TYR A 1100 0.56 32.19 -3.46
N SER A 1101 0.96 33.44 -3.74
CA SER A 1101 1.64 34.33 -2.80
C SER A 1101 1.00 35.71 -2.83
N GLY A 1102 0.11 35.99 -1.89
CA GLY A 1102 -0.56 37.28 -1.75
C GLY A 1102 -0.87 37.60 -0.29
N THR A 1103 -2.15 37.79 0.05
CA THR A 1103 -2.59 38.08 1.43
C THR A 1103 -2.28 36.95 2.41
N TYR A 1104 -2.21 35.73 1.89
CA TYR A 1104 -1.69 34.52 2.51
C TYR A 1104 -0.88 33.77 1.44
N LYS A 1105 -0.17 32.71 1.84
CA LYS A 1105 0.46 31.79 0.88
C LYS A 1105 -0.23 30.44 0.87
N LEU A 1106 -0.26 29.82 -0.30
CA LEU A 1106 -0.98 28.58 -0.51
C LEU A 1106 -0.28 27.70 -1.54
N VAL A 1107 -0.36 26.39 -1.32
CA VAL A 1107 -0.08 25.37 -2.33
C VAL A 1107 -1.25 24.38 -2.30
N THR A 1108 -1.82 24.07 -3.47
CA THR A 1108 -2.92 23.11 -3.64
C THR A 1108 -2.51 22.08 -4.67
N PHE A 1109 -2.49 20.80 -4.30
CA PHE A 1109 -2.27 19.69 -5.22
C PHE A 1109 -3.60 19.08 -5.65
N GLY A 1110 -3.65 18.55 -6.88
CA GLY A 1110 -4.73 17.68 -7.36
C GLY A 1110 -4.41 16.19 -7.19
N PHE A 1111 -3.40 15.86 -6.38
CA PHE A 1111 -3.07 14.49 -6.00
C PHE A 1111 -2.56 14.45 -4.55
N PRO A 1112 -2.65 13.31 -3.85
CA PRO A 1112 -2.22 13.20 -2.46
C PRO A 1112 -0.70 13.24 -2.30
N PHE A 1113 -0.20 13.99 -1.32
CA PHE A 1113 1.25 14.08 -1.05
C PHE A 1113 1.81 12.76 -0.48
N GLU A 1114 1.03 12.09 0.36
CA GLU A 1114 1.35 10.81 0.98
C GLU A 1114 1.55 9.69 -0.05
N ALA A 1115 0.87 9.78 -1.19
CA ALA A 1115 0.96 8.82 -2.31
C ALA A 1115 2.25 8.94 -3.12
N ILE A 1116 3.02 10.02 -2.98
CA ILE A 1116 4.32 10.14 -3.66
C ILE A 1116 5.23 9.01 -3.18
N ALA A 1117 5.62 8.07 -4.04
CA ALA A 1117 6.27 6.82 -3.67
C ALA A 1117 7.61 7.03 -2.93
N SER A 1118 8.45 7.93 -3.45
CA SER A 1118 9.78 8.22 -2.92
C SER A 1118 9.74 9.12 -1.68
N ALA A 1119 10.24 8.61 -0.55
CA ALA A 1119 10.45 9.41 0.66
C ALA A 1119 11.36 10.63 0.42
N THR A 1120 12.39 10.47 -0.40
CA THR A 1120 13.29 11.58 -0.76
C THR A 1120 12.56 12.67 -1.54
N THR A 1121 11.67 12.28 -2.46
CA THR A 1121 10.86 13.24 -3.21
C THR A 1121 9.85 13.95 -2.31
N ARG A 1122 9.20 13.23 -1.38
CA ARG A 1122 8.34 13.83 -0.35
C ARG A 1122 9.08 14.88 0.46
N ASP A 1123 10.30 14.58 0.91
CA ASP A 1123 11.14 15.53 1.65
C ASP A 1123 11.47 16.78 0.83
N GLN A 1124 11.80 16.61 -0.46
CA GLN A 1124 12.08 17.73 -1.38
C GLN A 1124 10.86 18.62 -1.58
N VAL A 1125 9.69 18.03 -1.85
CA VAL A 1125 8.42 18.75 -2.04
C VAL A 1125 8.06 19.53 -0.77
N MET A 1126 8.04 18.86 0.39
CA MET A 1126 7.66 19.50 1.66
C MET A 1126 8.64 20.62 2.05
N SER A 1127 9.95 20.40 1.85
CA SER A 1127 10.96 21.43 2.10
C SER A 1127 10.75 22.66 1.21
N ALA A 1128 10.50 22.46 -0.09
CA ALA A 1128 10.22 23.55 -1.02
C ALA A 1128 8.98 24.36 -0.61
N ILE A 1129 7.89 23.68 -0.24
CA ILE A 1129 6.64 24.30 0.20
C ILE A 1129 6.84 25.11 1.50
N LEU A 1130 7.46 24.52 2.52
CA LEU A 1130 7.68 25.20 3.82
C LEU A 1130 8.66 26.38 3.70
N ASN A 1131 9.64 26.30 2.79
CA ASN A 1131 10.54 27.42 2.49
C ASN A 1131 9.81 28.54 1.73
N PHE A 1132 8.95 28.19 0.77
CA PHE A 1132 8.08 29.16 0.10
C PHE A 1132 7.17 29.90 1.08
N PHE A 1133 6.58 29.18 2.04
CA PHE A 1133 5.79 29.76 3.12
C PHE A 1133 6.60 30.70 4.01
N GLY A 1134 7.90 30.48 4.14
CA GLY A 1134 8.72 31.18 5.12
C GLY A 1134 8.42 30.70 6.54
N THR A 1135 7.92 29.46 6.68
CA THR A 1135 7.68 28.84 7.97
C THR A 1135 8.96 28.91 8.81
N PRO A 1136 8.95 29.35 10.08
CA PRO A 1136 10.17 29.63 10.85
C PRO A 1136 11.12 28.44 11.00
N LEU A 1137 12.39 28.64 10.64
CA LEU A 1137 13.50 27.71 10.90
C LEU A 1137 13.98 27.81 12.38
N PRO A 1138 14.75 26.83 12.88
CA PRO A 1138 15.27 26.79 14.25
C PRO A 1138 16.03 28.01 14.77
N VAL A 1139 16.54 28.88 13.89
CA VAL A 1139 17.46 29.97 14.29
C VAL A 1139 16.95 31.32 13.81
N GLY A 1140 16.48 32.11 14.77
CA GLY A 1140 16.44 33.56 14.62
C GLY A 1140 17.82 34.16 14.93
N ILE A 1141 18.11 35.34 14.40
CA ILE A 1141 19.32 36.13 14.76
C ILE A 1141 19.46 36.34 16.28
N ALA A 1142 18.36 36.25 17.04
CA ALA A 1142 18.38 36.36 18.50
C ALA A 1142 19.08 35.18 19.20
N ASP A 1143 19.14 34.00 18.58
CA ASP A 1143 19.81 32.82 19.15
C ASP A 1143 21.32 32.79 18.85
N TRP A 1144 21.84 33.83 18.18
CA TRP A 1144 23.28 34.06 17.91
C TRP A 1144 23.97 34.92 18.97
N GLN A 1145 23.38 35.10 20.16
CA GLN A 1145 24.12 35.70 21.27
C GLN A 1145 25.17 34.71 21.77
N LEU A 1146 26.43 34.99 21.40
CA LEU A 1146 27.66 34.33 21.84
C LEU A 1146 27.58 33.83 23.29
N GLU A 1147 27.67 32.52 23.48
CA GLU A 1147 28.31 31.95 24.68
C GLU A 1147 29.82 32.21 24.66
#